data_AF-A0A6B0TA31-F1
#
_entry.id   AF-A0A6B0TA31-F1
#
_cell.length_a   1.000
_cell.length_b   1.000
_cell.length_c   1.000
_cell.angle_alpha   90.00
_cell.angle_beta   90.00
_cell.angle_gamma   90.00
#
_symmetry.space_group_name_H-M   'P 1'
#
loop_
_entity.id
_entity.type
_entity.pdbx_description
1 polymer ?
#
loop_
_entity_poly.entity_id
_entity_poly.type
_entity_poly.pdbx_seq_one_letter_code
_entity_poly.pdbx_strand_id
1 'polypeptide(L)'
;MRRRQFISALAGVTAAGTAGAEALPTGPLPQQVSTTEQGQIGQMLFPSTSGLLAADGGPLTDDSLVAVYAESTASVRDRDGDGNAVSYPEDADIPLVGIDDRDSGAVVGIGGMLVNDGDLVPEIEGEDTLGDLGNEEFLLNLYDEYASGETILWDESHGQFYSLDRFRNFAAYAEDNGYTLSAATDLTDLSGAAAVVITSPADSFSDAERTALSEFVAGGGLVVLHDQSDFSNFDQTANLNAVAEALGAGFRFNDGEVGDTENNVGTAYLPLTSNFNDAFPLFGDRPGITIDLRRGREYDVRVESVADGDTFDGEDIGLETEYTATVRVLGIDTPESASVAATAERPEEWEGLAYDIGAPDAVDELVFDSTASLLDANGEPLTDDSLVAVAAEPTASNEDSDGTGDAVSYPDDAAIPLVAIDGAVAGLGAPFVDEGFDTSADNEEFLLNLYDSLVGGGTVLWDEGHGQFYDLASFPEFESYAEKNGYTLESTTDLTDLSGAAAVVITSPADSFSDAERTALSEFVADGGAVILHDQSDFNNFDATANLNAVANALDLGFRFNDDQVVDDENNAGARFVPVTSNFTGPDSLFEARDGIDDDPNARTTEYLTDWASRATTFARGRLEGESITLSFDENEPLRDPTRLLAYAEYDADGDGSRETLYNREMVEKGYARVYGSTFEDHDEFWALEQDARSDARRVWTESDISEASPYRDGEIAELFVPDAAVLDRDNGRPRPQTVAAYSEPEAALGDQTSRKKHPLFGVDSAAGVAVGGSLLIDESYEQLEGFGADTSGFDNFAFLSDVIETLAGDGREDIVFIDGGHGQFGVDYALSNEDAAYYQRHLEGRGITFEQINDVTLDRLSGARALIVTTPVSSFTPEEAAAVRSFRDDGGAVVCLGSAAAPAEATANLNDLIGRLDTRLRVGGERVTDATNNVADDPEIPTTTDVVVSPEPPRNPGRGRSNGRGPNGQRGRSNGRRGNSKKHNGT
;
A
#
# COMPACT_ATOMS: atom_id res chain seq x y z
N MET A 1 -7.90 -7.46 14.13
CA MET A 1 -6.88 -6.88 13.23
C MET A 1 -5.95 -6.05 14.09
N ARG A 2 -4.64 -6.05 13.86
CA ARG A 2 -3.68 -5.34 14.73
C ARG A 2 -2.75 -4.50 13.86
N ARG A 3 -2.53 -3.26 14.27
CA ARG A 3 -1.88 -2.22 13.47
C ARG A 3 -0.35 -2.31 13.56
N ARG A 4 0.36 -1.97 12.47
CA ARG A 4 1.83 -1.80 12.51
C ARG A 4 2.17 -0.49 13.18
N GLN A 5 3.28 -0.52 13.92
CA GLN A 5 4.21 0.61 13.95
C GLN A 5 4.95 0.63 12.62
N PHE A 6 5.13 1.82 12.01
CA PHE A 6 5.79 1.98 10.72
C PHE A 6 6.96 1.03 10.46
N ILE A 7 6.75 0.11 9.52
CA ILE A 7 7.80 -0.67 8.92
C ILE A 7 7.88 -0.21 7.48
N SER A 8 8.74 0.76 7.22
CA SER A 8 9.37 0.86 5.91
C SER A 8 10.35 -0.31 5.88
N ALA A 9 9.89 -1.42 5.32
CA ALA A 9 10.76 -2.51 4.92
C ALA A 9 11.65 -1.99 3.78
N LEU A 10 12.94 -2.24 3.87
CA LEU A 10 13.95 -2.09 2.81
C LEU A 10 14.49 -0.68 2.56
N ALA A 11 15.53 -0.37 3.32
CA ALA A 11 16.64 0.46 2.88
C ALA A 11 17.97 -0.34 2.76
N GLY A 12 18.05 -1.53 3.36
CA GLY A 12 19.24 -2.40 3.32
C GLY A 12 19.34 -3.35 2.11
N VAL A 13 18.28 -3.50 1.31
CA VAL A 13 18.24 -4.41 0.15
C VAL A 13 17.82 -3.63 -1.09
N THR A 14 18.77 -2.97 -1.75
CA THR A 14 18.58 -2.57 -3.14
C THR A 14 18.67 -3.82 -4.03
N ALA A 15 17.54 -4.33 -4.53
CA ALA A 15 17.52 -5.19 -5.71
C ALA A 15 16.25 -4.92 -6.54
N ALA A 16 16.48 -4.53 -7.79
CA ALA A 16 15.50 -4.07 -8.76
C ALA A 16 14.74 -5.23 -9.43
N GLY A 17 13.46 -5.02 -9.76
CA GLY A 17 12.71 -5.83 -10.70
C GLY A 17 11.22 -5.90 -10.40
N THR A 18 10.40 -5.44 -11.35
CA THR A 18 8.93 -5.41 -11.38
C THR A 18 8.29 -6.80 -11.47
N ALA A 19 7.35 -7.15 -10.58
CA ALA A 19 6.16 -7.97 -10.82
C ALA A 19 5.33 -8.10 -9.52
N GLY A 20 3.99 -8.04 -9.66
CA GLY A 20 3.02 -7.87 -8.56
C GLY A 20 3.14 -8.88 -7.41
N ALA A 21 3.06 -8.35 -6.18
CA ALA A 21 3.12 -9.12 -4.95
C ALA A 21 1.91 -8.79 -4.06
N GLU A 22 1.12 -9.80 -3.69
CA GLU A 22 0.10 -9.65 -2.64
C GLU A 22 0.78 -9.39 -1.28
N ALA A 23 0.47 -8.25 -0.67
CA ALA A 23 1.06 -7.83 0.60
C ALA A 23 0.58 -8.66 1.80
N LEU A 24 1.50 -8.96 2.71
CA LEU A 24 1.24 -9.59 4.00
C LEU A 24 0.59 -8.60 4.98
N PRO A 25 -0.48 -8.98 5.72
CA PRO A 25 -1.02 -8.16 6.79
C PRO A 25 0.01 -7.89 7.87
N THR A 26 -0.24 -6.80 8.55
CA THR A 26 0.50 -6.26 9.66
C THR A 26 0.38 -7.14 10.90
N GLY A 27 1.50 -7.49 11.52
CA GLY A 27 1.51 -8.22 12.78
C GLY A 27 1.23 -7.30 13.96
N PRO A 28 0.77 -7.82 15.12
CA PRO A 28 0.72 -7.06 16.37
C PRO A 28 2.05 -6.38 16.69
N LEU A 29 1.99 -5.38 17.59
CA LEU A 29 3.14 -4.97 18.40
C LEU A 29 3.96 -6.19 18.87
N PRO A 30 5.30 -6.08 18.94
CA PRO A 30 6.14 -7.11 19.53
C PRO A 30 5.54 -7.53 20.88
N GLN A 31 5.22 -8.81 21.03
CA GLN A 31 4.69 -9.31 22.30
C GLN A 31 5.71 -9.01 23.40
N GLN A 32 5.23 -8.62 24.58
CA GLN A 32 6.09 -8.55 25.77
C GLN A 32 6.82 -9.89 25.92
N VAL A 33 8.14 -9.83 25.80
CA VAL A 33 9.06 -10.95 25.99
C VAL A 33 8.67 -11.68 27.27
N SER A 34 8.27 -12.94 27.13
CA SER A 34 7.90 -13.76 28.27
C SER A 34 9.13 -13.93 29.17
N THR A 35 8.98 -13.70 30.47
CA THR A 35 10.09 -13.81 31.42
C THR A 35 10.67 -15.22 31.38
N THR A 36 11.92 -15.31 30.92
CA THR A 36 12.74 -16.52 30.78
C THR A 36 12.81 -17.37 32.05
N GLU A 37 12.97 -18.70 31.87
CA GLU A 37 13.64 -19.50 32.89
C GLU A 37 15.06 -18.96 33.07
N GLN A 38 15.47 -18.67 34.31
CA GLN A 38 16.75 -18.04 34.61
C GLN A 38 17.93 -18.75 33.91
N GLY A 39 18.56 -18.06 32.95
CA GLY A 39 19.78 -18.51 32.27
C GLY A 39 19.58 -19.26 30.95
N GLN A 40 18.44 -19.08 30.25
CA GLN A 40 18.23 -19.54 28.88
C GLN A 40 17.82 -18.39 27.95
N ILE A 41 18.16 -18.53 26.66
CA ILE A 41 17.68 -17.66 25.58
C ILE A 41 16.15 -17.66 25.60
N GLY A 42 15.53 -16.47 25.55
CA GLY A 42 14.07 -16.32 25.63
C GLY A 42 13.36 -16.40 24.29
N GLN A 43 13.96 -15.80 23.26
CA GLN A 43 13.38 -15.69 21.93
C GLN A 43 14.48 -15.41 20.91
N MET A 44 14.22 -15.72 19.65
CA MET A 44 15.09 -15.40 18.51
C MET A 44 14.27 -14.81 17.36
N LEU A 45 14.88 -13.91 16.61
CA LEU A 45 14.35 -13.34 15.37
C LEU A 45 14.88 -14.10 14.15
N PHE A 46 14.02 -14.37 13.17
CA PHE A 46 14.37 -15.03 11.92
C PHE A 46 13.98 -14.17 10.72
N PRO A 47 14.78 -13.15 10.35
CA PRO A 47 14.46 -12.24 9.26
C PRO A 47 14.43 -12.97 7.92
N SER A 48 13.38 -12.74 7.11
CA SER A 48 13.24 -13.25 5.75
C SER A 48 13.65 -14.72 5.64
N THR A 49 13.13 -15.55 6.55
CA THR A 49 13.58 -16.93 6.71
C THR A 49 12.84 -17.87 5.76
N SER A 50 13.55 -18.84 5.21
CA SER A 50 12.98 -20.05 4.65
C SER A 50 12.69 -21.09 5.74
N GLY A 51 11.89 -22.09 5.37
CA GLY A 51 11.71 -23.30 6.18
C GLY A 51 12.69 -24.39 5.77
N LEU A 52 12.79 -25.47 6.55
CA LEU A 52 13.52 -26.67 6.14
C LEU A 52 12.57 -27.75 5.67
N LEU A 53 13.05 -28.70 4.90
CA LEU A 53 12.36 -29.91 4.44
C LEU A 53 13.23 -31.14 4.71
N ALA A 54 12.61 -32.32 4.66
CA ALA A 54 13.34 -33.57 4.67
C ALA A 54 14.15 -33.69 3.37
N ALA A 55 15.23 -34.47 3.39
CA ALA A 55 16.10 -34.66 2.22
C ALA A 55 15.37 -35.15 0.95
N ASP A 56 14.19 -35.75 1.06
CA ASP A 56 13.36 -36.17 -0.08
C ASP A 56 12.42 -35.08 -0.63
N GLY A 57 12.42 -33.88 -0.03
CA GLY A 57 11.58 -32.75 -0.39
C GLY A 57 10.21 -32.72 0.29
N GLY A 58 9.89 -33.68 1.18
CA GLY A 58 8.67 -33.62 1.99
C GLY A 58 8.84 -32.80 3.28
N PRO A 59 7.75 -32.55 4.03
CA PRO A 59 7.83 -31.94 5.36
C PRO A 59 8.81 -32.68 6.28
N LEU A 60 9.68 -31.95 6.96
CA LEU A 60 10.64 -32.49 7.92
C LEU A 60 9.95 -32.74 9.26
N THR A 61 9.74 -34.02 9.60
CA THR A 61 9.08 -34.44 10.85
C THR A 61 10.00 -35.23 11.78
N ASP A 62 11.31 -35.23 11.53
CA ASP A 62 12.28 -35.89 12.39
C ASP A 62 12.84 -34.88 13.40
N ASP A 63 12.20 -34.80 14.56
CA ASP A 63 12.56 -33.88 15.64
C ASP A 63 14.01 -34.04 16.13
N SER A 64 14.66 -35.18 15.84
CA SER A 64 16.07 -35.37 16.19
C SER A 64 17.03 -34.55 15.33
N LEU A 65 16.53 -33.94 14.24
CA LEU A 65 17.27 -33.06 13.37
C LEU A 65 16.90 -31.58 13.55
N VAL A 66 15.90 -31.22 14.36
CA VAL A 66 15.38 -29.84 14.39
C VAL A 66 15.62 -29.20 15.76
N ALA A 67 16.40 -28.12 15.78
CA ALA A 67 16.71 -27.37 16.99
C ALA A 67 15.70 -26.25 17.28
N VAL A 68 15.20 -25.58 16.23
CA VAL A 68 14.27 -24.45 16.36
C VAL A 68 13.14 -24.61 15.36
N TYR A 69 11.92 -24.40 15.83
CA TYR A 69 10.71 -24.33 15.01
C TYR A 69 10.18 -22.90 14.97
N ALA A 70 9.38 -22.59 13.96
CA ALA A 70 8.52 -21.42 13.99
C ALA A 70 7.40 -21.62 15.03
N GLU A 71 6.75 -20.53 15.43
CA GLU A 71 5.54 -20.62 16.26
C GLU A 71 4.39 -21.22 15.45
N SER A 72 3.39 -21.81 16.13
CA SER A 72 2.29 -22.54 15.47
C SER A 72 1.39 -21.67 14.58
N THR A 73 1.56 -20.35 14.65
CA THR A 73 0.86 -19.33 13.86
C THR A 73 1.57 -18.98 12.56
N ALA A 74 2.80 -19.46 12.37
CA ALA A 74 3.58 -19.24 11.17
C ALA A 74 3.04 -20.05 9.97
N SER A 75 3.29 -19.53 8.78
CA SER A 75 2.87 -20.13 7.51
C SER A 75 3.96 -19.99 6.44
N VAL A 76 4.03 -20.96 5.53
CA VAL A 76 4.90 -20.91 4.34
C VAL A 76 4.15 -20.27 3.18
N ARG A 77 4.82 -19.41 2.42
CA ARG A 77 4.31 -18.77 1.20
C ARG A 77 5.28 -19.01 0.04
N ASP A 78 4.69 -19.08 -1.15
CA ASP A 78 5.38 -19.11 -2.44
C ASP A 78 5.32 -17.69 -3.00
N ARG A 79 6.38 -16.91 -2.79
CA ARG A 79 6.36 -15.46 -3.03
C ARG A 79 6.73 -15.11 -4.47
N ASP A 80 7.48 -15.97 -5.16
CA ASP A 80 7.78 -15.78 -6.58
C ASP A 80 6.74 -16.44 -7.51
N GLY A 81 5.88 -17.31 -6.95
CA GLY A 81 4.72 -17.90 -7.63
C GLY A 81 5.07 -19.03 -8.58
N ASP A 82 6.28 -19.59 -8.51
CA ASP A 82 6.72 -20.63 -9.44
C ASP A 82 6.21 -22.04 -9.08
N GLY A 83 5.59 -22.20 -7.89
CA GLY A 83 4.97 -23.43 -7.41
C GLY A 83 5.92 -24.40 -6.69
N ASN A 84 7.14 -23.99 -6.33
CA ASN A 84 8.15 -24.86 -5.74
C ASN A 84 8.11 -24.91 -4.19
N ALA A 85 7.41 -23.98 -3.53
CA ALA A 85 7.26 -23.95 -2.08
C ALA A 85 6.43 -25.13 -1.55
N VAL A 86 6.93 -25.76 -0.48
CA VAL A 86 6.24 -26.88 0.17
C VAL A 86 5.57 -26.40 1.45
N SER A 87 4.23 -26.42 1.48
CA SER A 87 3.45 -26.13 2.68
C SER A 87 3.52 -27.27 3.71
N TYR A 88 3.43 -26.90 4.98
CA TYR A 88 3.33 -27.82 6.10
C TYR A 88 1.87 -28.17 6.44
N PRO A 89 1.58 -29.37 6.98
CA PRO A 89 0.29 -29.67 7.58
C PRO A 89 -0.06 -28.71 8.73
N GLU A 90 -1.34 -28.37 8.90
CA GLU A 90 -1.81 -27.46 9.96
C GLU A 90 -1.43 -27.89 11.40
N ASP A 91 -1.11 -29.17 11.62
CA ASP A 91 -0.74 -29.72 12.92
C ASP A 91 0.78 -29.95 13.10
N ALA A 92 1.60 -29.45 12.18
CA ALA A 92 3.05 -29.57 12.21
C ALA A 92 3.72 -28.18 12.22
N ASP A 93 4.60 -27.95 13.19
CA ASP A 93 5.39 -26.73 13.25
C ASP A 93 6.46 -26.72 12.15
N ILE A 94 6.78 -25.55 11.61
CA ILE A 94 7.74 -25.38 10.51
C ILE A 94 9.17 -25.34 11.08
N PRO A 95 10.09 -26.25 10.69
CA PRO A 95 11.47 -26.21 11.14
C PRO A 95 12.24 -25.03 10.56
N LEU A 96 12.90 -24.25 11.41
CA LEU A 96 13.73 -23.09 11.01
C LEU A 96 15.23 -23.37 11.14
N VAL A 97 15.62 -24.23 12.08
CA VAL A 97 17.02 -24.65 12.27
C VAL A 97 17.15 -26.17 12.35
N GLY A 98 17.94 -26.72 11.43
CA GLY A 98 18.22 -28.14 11.29
C GLY A 98 19.67 -28.44 11.65
N ILE A 99 19.90 -29.51 12.41
CA ILE A 99 21.22 -29.95 12.85
C ILE A 99 21.35 -31.46 12.60
N ASP A 100 22.20 -31.81 11.62
CA ASP A 100 22.61 -33.18 11.37
C ASP A 100 23.96 -33.43 12.06
N ASP A 101 23.88 -33.76 13.35
CA ASP A 101 25.02 -34.11 14.20
C ASP A 101 25.47 -35.55 13.93
N ARG A 102 26.75 -35.71 13.59
CA ARG A 102 27.36 -36.98 13.23
C ARG A 102 28.53 -37.27 14.15
N ASP A 103 28.83 -38.56 14.33
CA ASP A 103 29.97 -39.04 15.14
C ASP A 103 31.32 -38.35 14.82
N SER A 104 31.45 -37.73 13.65
CA SER A 104 32.68 -37.12 13.15
C SER A 104 32.56 -35.64 12.76
N GLY A 105 31.46 -34.93 12.99
CA GLY A 105 31.27 -33.53 12.57
C GLY A 105 29.78 -33.18 12.40
N ALA A 106 29.45 -31.95 12.03
CA ALA A 106 28.05 -31.50 11.95
C ALA A 106 27.75 -30.65 10.71
N VAL A 107 26.52 -30.74 10.23
CA VAL A 107 25.95 -29.84 9.21
C VAL A 107 24.73 -29.16 9.81
N VAL A 108 24.73 -27.83 9.77
CA VAL A 108 23.66 -27.00 10.32
C VAL A 108 23.03 -26.21 9.18
N GLY A 109 21.71 -26.22 9.10
CA GLY A 109 20.94 -25.41 8.16
C GLY A 109 20.07 -24.43 8.94
N ILE A 110 20.16 -23.16 8.58
CA ILE A 110 19.41 -22.07 9.20
C ILE A 110 18.66 -21.36 8.07
N GLY A 111 17.35 -21.29 8.16
CA GLY A 111 16.52 -20.72 7.10
C GLY A 111 16.70 -19.22 6.86
N GLY A 112 17.37 -18.49 7.75
CA GLY A 112 17.54 -17.04 7.65
C GLY A 112 18.95 -16.56 8.01
N MET A 113 19.23 -15.30 7.67
CA MET A 113 20.49 -14.62 7.99
C MET A 113 20.43 -14.07 9.42
N LEU A 114 20.78 -14.91 10.40
CA LEU A 114 20.90 -14.44 11.78
C LEU A 114 22.05 -13.43 11.87
N VAL A 115 21.90 -12.41 12.72
CA VAL A 115 22.95 -11.46 13.14
C VAL A 115 23.65 -10.65 12.04
N ASN A 116 23.03 -10.53 10.86
CA ASN A 116 23.40 -9.52 9.85
C ASN A 116 23.22 -8.12 10.45
N ASP A 117 24.13 -7.19 10.18
CA ASP A 117 24.13 -5.84 10.77
C ASP A 117 22.84 -5.06 10.46
N GLY A 118 22.17 -5.34 9.34
CA GLY A 118 20.87 -4.73 9.00
C GLY A 118 19.67 -5.28 9.78
N ASP A 119 19.76 -6.49 10.32
CA ASP A 119 18.67 -7.16 11.07
C ASP A 119 19.04 -7.47 12.52
N LEU A 120 20.28 -7.18 12.92
CA LEU A 120 20.79 -7.41 14.26
C LEU A 120 20.12 -6.42 15.22
N VAL A 121 19.48 -6.97 16.23
CA VAL A 121 18.72 -6.26 17.26
C VAL A 121 19.47 -6.40 18.59
N PRO A 122 20.49 -5.57 18.86
CA PRO A 122 21.20 -5.63 20.14
C PRO A 122 20.31 -5.12 21.29
N GLU A 123 20.61 -5.58 22.51
CA GLU A 123 19.97 -5.07 23.72
C GLU A 123 20.37 -3.60 23.95
N ILE A 124 19.38 -2.74 24.20
CA ILE A 124 19.65 -1.35 24.63
C ILE A 124 19.70 -1.27 26.16
N GLU A 125 20.80 -0.75 26.71
CA GLU A 125 21.03 -0.71 28.16
C GLU A 125 19.92 0.05 28.91
N GLY A 126 19.09 -0.69 29.65
CA GLY A 126 18.09 -0.14 30.57
C GLY A 126 16.77 0.29 29.93
N GLU A 127 16.66 0.27 28.60
CA GLU A 127 15.45 0.59 27.83
C GLU A 127 15.42 -0.21 26.53
N ASP A 128 14.82 -1.41 26.53
CA ASP A 128 14.59 -2.17 25.30
C ASP A 128 13.15 -2.66 25.23
N THR A 129 12.43 -2.23 24.19
CA THR A 129 11.05 -2.62 23.91
C THR A 129 10.93 -3.96 23.20
N LEU A 130 11.99 -4.42 22.53
CA LEU A 130 12.08 -5.73 21.87
C LEU A 130 12.73 -6.78 22.77
N GLY A 131 13.51 -6.33 23.77
CA GLY A 131 14.19 -7.19 24.74
C GLY A 131 15.41 -7.91 24.14
N ASP A 132 16.06 -8.71 24.98
CA ASP A 132 17.27 -9.46 24.65
C ASP A 132 16.95 -10.64 23.71
N LEU A 133 17.24 -10.48 22.41
CA LEU A 133 17.08 -11.53 21.40
C LEU A 133 18.34 -12.39 21.37
N GLY A 134 18.21 -13.70 21.59
CA GLY A 134 19.37 -14.58 21.80
C GLY A 134 20.09 -15.03 20.51
N ASN A 135 20.07 -14.23 19.45
CA ASN A 135 20.53 -14.64 18.12
C ASN A 135 22.05 -14.86 18.08
N GLU A 136 22.83 -13.93 18.63
CA GLU A 136 24.29 -14.02 18.72
C GLU A 136 24.75 -15.08 19.73
N GLU A 137 24.02 -15.24 20.83
CA GLU A 137 24.26 -16.26 21.85
C GLU A 137 24.06 -17.65 21.27
N PHE A 138 22.99 -17.84 20.48
CA PHE A 138 22.71 -19.09 19.80
C PHE A 138 23.87 -19.49 18.88
N LEU A 139 24.38 -18.57 18.05
CA LEU A 139 25.50 -18.87 17.15
C LEU A 139 26.79 -19.18 17.91
N LEU A 140 27.08 -18.51 19.02
CA LEU A 140 28.23 -18.87 19.86
C LEU A 140 28.03 -20.20 20.59
N ASN A 141 26.83 -20.49 21.08
CA ASN A 141 26.50 -21.81 21.65
C ASN A 141 26.70 -22.91 20.59
N LEU A 142 26.33 -22.64 19.33
CA LEU A 142 26.55 -23.54 18.20
C LEU A 142 28.04 -23.80 17.94
N TYR A 143 28.85 -22.75 17.93
CA TYR A 143 30.31 -22.89 17.77
C TYR A 143 30.94 -23.61 18.96
N ASP A 144 30.53 -23.32 20.19
CA ASP A 144 31.05 -23.98 21.39
C ASP A 144 30.77 -25.49 21.39
N GLU A 145 29.60 -25.91 20.88
CA GLU A 145 29.21 -27.31 20.82
C GLU A 145 29.86 -28.05 19.64
N TYR A 146 29.88 -27.45 18.46
CA TYR A 146 30.21 -28.17 17.22
C TYR A 146 31.52 -27.76 16.54
N ALA A 147 32.09 -26.59 16.84
CA ALA A 147 33.38 -26.18 16.26
C ALA A 147 34.54 -26.75 17.08
N SER A 148 35.50 -27.41 16.42
CA SER A 148 36.64 -28.04 17.09
C SER A 148 37.84 -27.11 17.35
N GLY A 149 37.65 -25.79 17.17
CA GLY A 149 38.68 -24.75 17.28
C GLY A 149 38.11 -23.34 17.07
N GLU A 150 39.00 -22.36 16.94
CA GLU A 150 38.66 -20.92 17.04
C GLU A 150 38.45 -20.24 15.67
N THR A 151 38.96 -20.82 14.56
CA THR A 151 38.91 -20.17 13.24
C THR A 151 37.66 -20.58 12.45
N ILE A 152 36.86 -19.60 12.05
CA ILE A 152 35.64 -19.77 11.26
C ILE A 152 35.87 -19.12 9.89
N LEU A 153 35.67 -19.89 8.82
CA LEU A 153 35.77 -19.38 7.45
C LEU A 153 34.39 -18.96 6.95
N TRP A 154 34.28 -17.77 6.37
CA TRP A 154 33.07 -17.26 5.73
C TRP A 154 33.24 -17.34 4.22
N ASP A 155 32.36 -18.03 3.50
CA ASP A 155 32.47 -18.14 2.04
C ASP A 155 32.21 -16.80 1.35
N GLU A 156 33.13 -16.39 0.48
CA GLU A 156 32.99 -15.24 -0.42
C GLU A 156 33.41 -15.60 -1.86
N SER A 157 33.38 -16.90 -2.21
CA SER A 157 33.82 -17.41 -3.51
C SER A 157 32.70 -17.66 -4.53
N HIS A 158 31.43 -17.55 -4.14
CA HIS A 158 30.26 -17.90 -4.98
C HIS A 158 29.23 -16.78 -5.10
N GLY A 159 29.69 -15.52 -5.13
CA GLY A 159 28.82 -14.36 -5.37
C GLY A 159 27.83 -14.11 -4.24
N GLN A 160 28.24 -14.38 -2.99
CA GLN A 160 27.43 -14.10 -1.81
C GLN A 160 27.03 -12.63 -1.76
N PHE A 161 25.73 -12.38 -1.60
CA PHE A 161 25.25 -11.06 -1.20
C PHE A 161 25.60 -10.75 0.27
N TYR A 162 25.57 -11.79 1.12
CA TYR A 162 25.90 -11.75 2.55
C TYR A 162 27.35 -12.14 2.79
N SER A 163 28.27 -11.26 2.39
CA SER A 163 29.70 -11.31 2.74
C SER A 163 29.93 -10.96 4.21
N LEU A 164 31.13 -11.26 4.73
CA LEU A 164 31.46 -11.08 6.15
C LEU A 164 31.38 -9.61 6.61
N ASP A 165 31.54 -8.65 5.70
CA ASP A 165 31.40 -7.21 5.94
C ASP A 165 29.98 -6.76 6.33
N ARG A 166 28.96 -7.59 6.10
CA ARG A 166 27.59 -7.37 6.58
C ARG A 166 27.33 -7.95 7.97
N PHE A 167 28.33 -8.57 8.60
CA PHE A 167 28.23 -9.16 9.94
C PHE A 167 29.31 -8.59 10.85
N ARG A 168 29.68 -7.32 10.69
CA ARG A 168 30.79 -6.70 11.44
C ARG A 168 30.52 -6.71 12.92
N ASN A 169 29.29 -6.42 13.33
CA ASN A 169 28.89 -6.41 14.73
C ASN A 169 29.03 -7.81 15.35
N PHE A 170 28.54 -8.84 14.66
CA PHE A 170 28.70 -10.22 15.12
C PHE A 170 30.14 -10.71 15.06
N ALA A 171 30.92 -10.32 14.04
CA ALA A 171 32.33 -10.69 13.94
C ALA A 171 33.14 -10.12 15.11
N ALA A 172 32.91 -8.86 15.47
CA ALA A 172 33.52 -8.26 16.67
C ALA A 172 33.09 -8.98 17.95
N TYR A 173 31.79 -9.29 18.09
CA TYR A 173 31.28 -10.06 19.22
C TYR A 173 31.90 -11.46 19.33
N ALA A 174 32.03 -12.17 18.22
CA ALA A 174 32.64 -13.48 18.15
C ALA A 174 34.14 -13.43 18.47
N GLU A 175 34.86 -12.39 18.02
CA GLU A 175 36.27 -12.17 18.35
C GLU A 175 36.49 -11.92 19.85
N ASP A 176 35.64 -11.10 20.48
CA ASP A 176 35.68 -10.87 21.93
C ASP A 176 35.40 -12.15 22.74
N ASN A 177 34.68 -13.10 22.13
CA ASN A 177 34.40 -14.43 22.69
C ASN A 177 35.41 -15.51 22.26
N GLY A 178 36.50 -15.15 21.57
CA GLY A 178 37.63 -16.04 21.29
C GLY A 178 37.59 -16.78 19.96
N TYR A 179 36.67 -16.42 19.07
CA TYR A 179 36.65 -16.91 17.70
C TYR A 179 37.41 -15.95 16.76
N THR A 180 37.72 -16.39 15.55
CA THR A 180 38.27 -15.53 14.50
C THR A 180 37.54 -15.85 13.22
N LEU A 181 36.75 -14.89 12.74
CA LEU A 181 36.02 -15.00 11.48
C LEU A 181 36.88 -14.44 10.36
N SER A 182 36.94 -15.13 9.22
CA SER A 182 37.71 -14.67 8.08
C SER A 182 37.07 -15.07 6.76
N ALA A 183 37.00 -14.13 5.83
CA ALA A 183 36.54 -14.37 4.47
C ALA A 183 37.45 -15.37 3.73
N ALA A 184 36.84 -16.31 3.03
CA ALA A 184 37.49 -17.34 2.24
C ALA A 184 37.03 -17.24 0.78
N THR A 185 37.99 -17.01 -0.11
CA THR A 185 37.75 -16.96 -1.57
C THR A 185 38.10 -18.26 -2.28
N ASP A 186 38.35 -19.35 -1.53
CA ASP A 186 38.67 -20.69 -2.03
C ASP A 186 38.31 -21.73 -0.97
N LEU A 187 37.30 -22.55 -1.23
CA LEU A 187 36.85 -23.61 -0.32
C LEU A 187 37.51 -24.97 -0.58
N THR A 188 38.52 -25.05 -1.46
CA THR A 188 39.26 -26.29 -1.69
C THR A 188 40.36 -26.56 -0.65
N ASP A 189 40.73 -25.56 0.16
CA ASP A 189 41.65 -25.68 1.30
C ASP A 189 41.03 -25.15 2.59
N LEU A 190 40.47 -26.06 3.38
CA LEU A 190 39.84 -25.76 4.67
C LEU A 190 40.79 -26.04 5.86
N SER A 191 42.09 -26.08 5.60
CA SER A 191 43.06 -26.46 6.63
C SER A 191 43.18 -25.42 7.74
N GLY A 192 42.94 -25.85 8.98
CA GLY A 192 43.01 -24.98 10.16
C GLY A 192 41.68 -24.30 10.51
N ALA A 193 40.66 -24.42 9.66
CA ALA A 193 39.29 -24.03 10.00
C ALA A 193 38.67 -25.02 11.00
N ALA A 194 37.84 -24.51 11.90
CA ALA A 194 36.98 -25.28 12.77
C ALA A 194 35.56 -25.36 12.22
N ALA A 195 35.12 -24.29 11.54
CA ALA A 195 33.85 -24.25 10.83
C ALA A 195 33.95 -23.48 9.51
N VAL A 196 32.98 -23.73 8.63
CA VAL A 196 32.73 -22.97 7.39
C VAL A 196 31.29 -22.49 7.41
N VAL A 197 31.09 -21.19 7.19
CA VAL A 197 29.78 -20.56 7.00
C VAL A 197 29.58 -20.30 5.52
N ILE A 198 28.44 -20.73 4.98
CA ILE A 198 28.01 -20.49 3.60
C ILE A 198 26.65 -19.82 3.67
N THR A 199 26.56 -18.60 3.14
CA THR A 199 25.30 -17.87 2.95
C THR A 199 24.79 -18.05 1.52
N SER A 200 23.52 -17.69 1.25
CA SER A 200 22.83 -17.74 -0.05
C SER A 200 23.73 -17.39 -1.25
N PRO A 201 24.26 -18.42 -1.96
CA PRO A 201 25.28 -18.25 -2.98
C PRO A 201 24.66 -18.14 -4.38
N ALA A 202 25.06 -17.11 -5.13
CA ALA A 202 24.61 -16.90 -6.51
C ALA A 202 25.17 -17.95 -7.49
N ASP A 203 26.38 -18.45 -7.24
CA ASP A 203 27.07 -19.41 -8.11
C ASP A 203 27.05 -20.84 -7.57
N SER A 204 27.04 -21.81 -8.50
CA SER A 204 27.11 -23.24 -8.16
C SER A 204 28.50 -23.68 -7.71
N PHE A 205 28.58 -24.59 -6.73
CA PHE A 205 29.82 -25.17 -6.23
C PHE A 205 30.36 -26.28 -7.13
N SER A 206 31.67 -26.31 -7.32
CA SER A 206 32.33 -27.37 -8.08
C SER A 206 32.36 -28.70 -7.33
N ASP A 207 32.57 -29.80 -8.06
CA ASP A 207 32.76 -31.13 -7.45
C ASP A 207 33.94 -31.17 -6.46
N ALA A 208 34.97 -30.34 -6.68
CA ALA A 208 36.15 -30.30 -5.83
C ALA A 208 35.83 -29.65 -4.47
N GLU A 209 35.10 -28.53 -4.48
CA GLU A 209 34.66 -27.83 -3.26
C GLU A 209 33.69 -28.69 -2.46
N ARG A 210 32.69 -29.30 -3.13
CA ARG A 210 31.75 -30.22 -2.47
C ARG A 210 32.45 -31.42 -1.84
N THR A 211 33.49 -31.95 -2.51
CA THR A 211 34.33 -33.02 -1.94
C THR A 211 35.11 -32.52 -0.72
N ALA A 212 35.71 -31.33 -0.80
CA ALA A 212 36.47 -30.74 0.31
C ALA A 212 35.59 -30.50 1.55
N LEU A 213 34.39 -29.94 1.38
CA LEU A 213 33.41 -29.74 2.46
C LEU A 213 32.96 -31.08 3.06
N SER A 214 32.70 -32.09 2.23
CA SER A 214 32.34 -33.44 2.71
C SER A 214 33.47 -34.10 3.51
N GLU A 215 34.72 -33.98 3.04
CA GLU A 215 35.91 -34.47 3.77
C GLU A 215 36.15 -33.68 5.07
N PHE A 216 35.85 -32.38 5.09
CA PHE A 216 35.94 -31.52 6.26
C PHE A 216 34.95 -31.93 7.35
N VAL A 217 33.67 -32.13 7.01
CA VAL A 217 32.65 -32.64 7.95
C VAL A 217 33.00 -34.05 8.42
N ALA A 218 33.53 -34.92 7.56
CA ALA A 218 33.99 -36.25 7.97
C ALA A 218 35.23 -36.20 8.90
N GLY A 219 35.94 -35.07 8.92
CA GLY A 219 37.17 -34.84 9.69
C GLY A 219 36.98 -34.16 11.05
N GLY A 220 35.77 -33.78 11.43
CA GLY A 220 35.49 -33.04 12.67
C GLY A 220 34.98 -31.62 12.46
N GLY A 221 34.84 -31.18 11.21
CA GLY A 221 34.45 -29.82 10.87
C GLY A 221 32.94 -29.57 11.00
N LEU A 222 32.60 -28.32 11.28
CA LEU A 222 31.23 -27.79 11.25
C LEU A 222 30.98 -27.04 9.93
N VAL A 223 29.90 -27.35 9.23
CA VAL A 223 29.42 -26.51 8.12
C VAL A 223 28.08 -25.90 8.52
N VAL A 224 27.98 -24.57 8.46
CA VAL A 224 26.74 -23.81 8.70
C VAL A 224 26.28 -23.24 7.37
N LEU A 225 25.05 -23.58 6.99
CA LEU A 225 24.38 -23.13 5.78
C LEU A 225 23.28 -22.15 6.19
N HIS A 226 23.39 -20.90 5.78
CA HIS A 226 22.34 -19.90 5.92
C HIS A 226 21.63 -19.71 4.58
N ASP A 227 20.32 -19.86 4.62
CA ASP A 227 19.42 -19.60 3.51
C ASP A 227 18.63 -18.31 3.75
N GLN A 228 17.76 -17.94 2.82
CA GLN A 228 16.83 -16.82 2.94
C GLN A 228 15.53 -17.13 2.18
N SER A 229 14.51 -16.29 2.34
CA SER A 229 13.22 -16.46 1.66
C SER A 229 13.30 -16.24 0.15
N ASP A 230 12.39 -16.90 -0.56
CA ASP A 230 12.20 -16.93 -2.02
C ASP A 230 11.73 -15.60 -2.63
N PHE A 231 11.80 -14.49 -1.89
CA PHE A 231 11.33 -13.21 -2.40
C PHE A 231 12.09 -12.81 -3.68
N SER A 232 11.34 -12.65 -4.77
CA SER A 232 11.87 -12.34 -6.11
C SER A 232 12.91 -13.36 -6.62
N ASN A 233 12.88 -14.62 -6.14
CA ASN A 233 13.79 -15.70 -6.52
C ASN A 233 15.28 -15.38 -6.26
N PHE A 234 15.56 -14.62 -5.19
CA PHE A 234 16.93 -14.26 -4.78
C PHE A 234 17.55 -15.21 -3.76
N ASP A 235 16.81 -16.18 -3.24
CA ASP A 235 17.26 -17.13 -2.23
C ASP A 235 18.37 -18.07 -2.71
N GLN A 236 18.39 -18.39 -4.00
CA GLN A 236 19.32 -19.34 -4.60
C GLN A 236 19.29 -20.71 -3.91
N THR A 237 18.10 -21.10 -3.39
CA THR A 237 17.85 -22.32 -2.62
C THR A 237 18.39 -23.57 -3.30
N ALA A 238 18.37 -23.61 -4.63
CA ALA A 238 18.91 -24.71 -5.43
C ALA A 238 20.44 -24.93 -5.22
N ASN A 239 21.23 -23.86 -5.13
CA ASN A 239 22.68 -23.95 -4.93
C ASN A 239 23.02 -24.47 -3.53
N LEU A 240 22.34 -23.98 -2.48
CA LEU A 240 22.49 -24.47 -1.11
C LEU A 240 22.06 -25.93 -0.97
N ASN A 241 20.93 -26.30 -1.58
CA ASN A 241 20.43 -27.67 -1.56
C ASN A 241 21.41 -28.64 -2.26
N ALA A 242 22.13 -28.20 -3.29
CA ALA A 242 23.19 -29.00 -3.91
C ALA A 242 24.40 -29.22 -2.99
N VAL A 243 24.69 -28.29 -2.08
CA VAL A 243 25.71 -28.46 -1.03
C VAL A 243 25.20 -29.39 0.07
N ALA A 244 23.99 -29.16 0.59
CA ALA A 244 23.36 -30.01 1.60
C ALA A 244 23.28 -31.48 1.14
N GLU A 245 22.88 -31.72 -0.11
CA GLU A 245 22.86 -33.06 -0.72
C GLU A 245 24.26 -33.70 -0.78
N ALA A 246 25.27 -32.95 -1.21
CA ALA A 246 26.64 -33.45 -1.30
C ALA A 246 27.26 -33.76 0.07
N LEU A 247 26.86 -33.01 1.10
CA LEU A 247 27.19 -33.28 2.49
C LEU A 247 26.36 -34.44 3.06
N GLY A 248 25.28 -34.84 2.40
CA GLY A 248 24.38 -35.90 2.85
C GLY A 248 23.53 -35.48 4.06
N ALA A 249 23.19 -34.20 4.17
CA ALA A 249 22.37 -33.67 5.26
C ALA A 249 20.99 -34.37 5.33
N GLY A 250 20.48 -34.60 6.53
CA GLY A 250 19.14 -35.15 6.75
C GLY A 250 17.99 -34.20 6.37
N PHE A 251 18.32 -32.93 6.13
CA PHE A 251 17.41 -31.86 5.75
C PHE A 251 17.87 -31.20 4.45
N ARG A 252 16.99 -30.37 3.89
CA ARG A 252 17.26 -29.42 2.81
C ARG A 252 16.44 -28.14 3.07
N PHE A 253 16.67 -27.09 2.32
CA PHE A 253 15.91 -25.84 2.41
C PHE A 253 14.64 -25.89 1.57
N ASN A 254 13.57 -25.28 2.11
CA ASN A 254 12.32 -25.00 1.44
C ASN A 254 12.48 -23.73 0.61
N ASP A 255 11.94 -23.74 -0.59
CA ASP A 255 11.98 -22.61 -1.51
C ASP A 255 10.70 -21.80 -1.27
N GLY A 256 10.68 -21.02 -0.19
CA GLY A 256 9.46 -20.39 0.32
C GLY A 256 9.69 -19.57 1.57
N GLU A 257 8.99 -18.45 1.70
CA GLU A 257 9.04 -17.55 2.86
C GLU A 257 8.21 -18.09 4.03
N VAL A 258 8.81 -18.20 5.21
CA VAL A 258 8.08 -18.42 6.46
C VAL A 258 7.75 -17.06 7.07
N GLY A 259 6.46 -16.75 7.14
CA GLY A 259 5.94 -15.56 7.80
C GLY A 259 5.00 -15.90 8.95
N ASP A 260 4.99 -15.08 9.99
CA ASP A 260 4.11 -15.21 11.14
C ASP A 260 3.38 -13.89 11.41
N THR A 261 2.05 -13.88 11.34
CA THR A 261 1.26 -12.67 11.57
C THR A 261 0.99 -12.36 13.05
N GLU A 262 1.32 -13.26 13.98
CA GLU A 262 1.07 -13.10 15.42
C GLU A 262 2.35 -12.95 16.25
N ASN A 263 3.43 -13.66 15.90
CA ASN A 263 4.70 -13.66 16.61
C ASN A 263 5.79 -13.11 15.69
N ASN A 264 5.90 -11.79 15.64
CA ASN A 264 6.86 -11.08 14.78
C ASN A 264 7.26 -9.73 15.37
N VAL A 265 8.26 -9.09 14.74
CA VAL A 265 8.67 -7.72 15.06
C VAL A 265 7.96 -6.73 14.12
N GLY A 266 6.65 -6.60 14.30
CA GLY A 266 5.74 -5.70 13.59
C GLY A 266 5.40 -6.06 12.12
N THR A 267 6.17 -6.93 11.46
CA THR A 267 5.86 -7.44 10.12
C THR A 267 6.05 -8.93 10.03
N ALA A 268 5.22 -9.60 9.24
CA ALA A 268 5.13 -11.05 9.26
C ALA A 268 6.38 -11.77 8.76
N TYR A 269 7.19 -11.17 7.89
CA TYR A 269 8.46 -11.74 7.42
C TYR A 269 9.63 -11.54 8.40
N LEU A 270 9.39 -10.93 9.57
CA LEU A 270 10.31 -10.86 10.71
C LEU A 270 9.78 -11.72 11.89
N PRO A 271 9.56 -13.03 11.71
CA PRO A 271 9.02 -13.89 12.74
C PRO A 271 9.94 -13.98 13.96
N LEU A 272 9.33 -13.97 15.13
CA LEU A 272 9.94 -14.27 16.41
C LEU A 272 9.54 -15.67 16.85
N THR A 273 10.47 -16.43 17.42
CA THR A 273 10.16 -17.76 17.97
C THR A 273 10.86 -18.01 19.29
N SER A 274 10.12 -18.66 20.19
CA SER A 274 10.59 -19.27 21.43
C SER A 274 10.45 -20.80 21.42
N ASN A 275 10.04 -21.38 20.27
CA ASN A 275 9.78 -22.80 20.09
C ASN A 275 11.10 -23.59 19.89
N PHE A 276 11.84 -23.72 20.99
CA PHE A 276 13.15 -24.37 21.05
C PHE A 276 13.05 -25.86 21.44
N ASN A 277 13.86 -26.70 20.79
CA ASN A 277 13.98 -28.11 21.14
C ASN A 277 15.08 -28.33 22.19
N ASP A 278 14.69 -28.49 23.46
CA ASP A 278 15.58 -28.76 24.61
C ASP A 278 16.47 -30.02 24.49
N ALA A 279 16.26 -30.86 23.47
CA ALA A 279 17.18 -31.95 23.16
C ALA A 279 18.57 -31.44 22.72
N PHE A 280 18.65 -30.21 22.22
CA PHE A 280 19.88 -29.55 21.79
C PHE A 280 20.39 -28.59 22.88
N PRO A 281 21.67 -28.64 23.28
CA PRO A 281 22.22 -27.81 24.35
C PRO A 281 22.60 -26.39 23.87
N LEU A 282 21.77 -25.76 23.03
CA LEU A 282 22.12 -24.54 22.28
C LEU A 282 21.49 -23.25 22.82
N PHE A 283 20.64 -23.35 23.84
CA PHE A 283 19.81 -22.24 24.32
C PHE A 283 20.28 -21.68 25.67
N GLY A 284 21.56 -21.87 26.01
CA GLY A 284 22.16 -21.31 27.22
C GLY A 284 22.36 -19.81 27.06
N ASP A 285 21.86 -19.04 28.02
CA ASP A 285 22.02 -17.58 28.04
C ASP A 285 23.47 -17.17 28.36
N ARG A 286 23.95 -16.09 27.74
CA ARG A 286 25.26 -15.47 27.95
C ARG A 286 25.18 -13.97 27.60
N PRO A 287 26.11 -13.11 28.05
CA PRO A 287 26.06 -11.71 27.67
C PRO A 287 26.13 -11.52 26.14
N GLY A 288 25.10 -10.89 25.57
CA GLY A 288 25.00 -10.52 24.16
C GLY A 288 25.66 -9.19 23.82
N ILE A 289 25.28 -8.66 22.66
CA ILE A 289 25.67 -7.32 22.22
C ILE A 289 24.75 -6.31 22.91
N THR A 290 25.32 -5.46 23.76
CA THR A 290 24.58 -4.38 24.43
C THR A 290 25.11 -3.01 24.00
N ILE A 291 24.21 -2.09 23.64
CA ILE A 291 24.55 -0.70 23.28
C ILE A 291 24.07 0.32 24.34
N ASP A 292 24.93 1.27 24.70
CA ASP A 292 24.64 2.35 25.66
C ASP A 292 23.96 3.55 24.97
N LEU A 293 22.70 3.35 24.55
CA LEU A 293 21.84 4.41 24.02
C LEU A 293 20.93 4.99 25.10
N ARG A 294 20.87 6.32 25.20
CA ARG A 294 20.09 7.03 26.21
C ARG A 294 19.47 8.30 25.63
N ARG A 295 18.25 8.58 26.05
CA ARG A 295 17.56 9.85 25.82
C ARG A 295 18.30 11.01 26.48
N GLY A 296 18.15 12.21 25.92
CA GLY A 296 18.80 13.42 26.42
C GLY A 296 20.33 13.44 26.25
N ARG A 297 20.85 12.57 25.39
CA ARG A 297 22.27 12.46 25.09
C ARG A 297 22.53 12.50 23.58
N GLU A 298 23.63 13.14 23.22
CA GLU A 298 24.13 13.25 21.85
C GLU A 298 25.23 12.22 21.55
N TYR A 299 25.26 11.74 20.30
CA TYR A 299 26.21 10.76 19.78
C TYR A 299 26.80 11.25 18.46
N ASP A 300 28.12 11.27 18.35
CA ASP A 300 28.80 11.61 17.10
C ASP A 300 28.94 10.35 16.24
N VAL A 301 28.34 10.36 15.05
CA VAL A 301 28.20 9.18 14.19
C VAL A 301 28.78 9.48 12.81
N ARG A 302 29.38 8.47 12.17
CA ARG A 302 29.83 8.55 10.77
C ARG A 302 28.81 7.87 9.89
N VAL A 303 28.22 8.58 8.93
CA VAL A 303 27.28 7.99 7.97
C VAL A 303 28.07 7.26 6.89
N GLU A 304 27.79 5.98 6.69
CA GLU A 304 28.43 5.15 5.66
C GLU A 304 27.71 5.24 4.33
N SER A 305 26.41 5.00 4.36
CA SER A 305 25.52 4.90 3.21
C SER A 305 24.20 5.58 3.52
N VAL A 306 23.61 6.16 2.48
CA VAL A 306 22.24 6.67 2.53
C VAL A 306 21.38 5.79 1.63
N ALA A 307 20.35 5.22 2.23
CA ALA A 307 19.43 4.36 1.52
C ALA A 307 18.40 5.19 0.75
N ASP A 308 17.73 6.12 1.43
CA ASP A 308 16.69 7.00 0.88
C ASP A 308 16.74 8.40 1.53
N GLY A 309 15.66 9.17 1.46
CA GLY A 309 15.61 10.53 1.97
C GLY A 309 15.58 10.65 3.50
N ASP A 310 15.10 9.62 4.19
CA ASP A 310 14.88 9.58 5.65
C ASP A 310 15.55 8.38 6.35
N THR A 311 16.29 7.53 5.62
CA THR A 311 17.00 6.37 6.17
C THR A 311 18.46 6.32 5.74
N PHE A 312 19.37 6.05 6.69
CA PHE A 312 20.80 5.88 6.44
C PHE A 312 21.46 4.91 7.44
N ASP A 313 22.64 4.39 7.07
CA ASP A 313 23.46 3.55 7.95
C ASP A 313 24.60 4.37 8.57
N GLY A 314 24.83 4.21 9.88
CA GLY A 314 25.89 4.90 10.60
C GLY A 314 26.78 3.96 11.43
N GLU A 315 28.08 4.26 11.48
CA GLU A 315 29.09 3.61 12.34
C GLU A 315 29.32 4.39 13.64
N ASP A 316 29.94 3.70 14.61
CA ASP A 316 30.34 4.22 15.92
C ASP A 316 29.15 4.69 16.76
N ILE A 317 28.01 4.00 16.65
CA ILE A 317 26.80 4.31 17.41
C ILE A 317 26.92 3.71 18.82
N GLY A 318 26.84 4.57 19.84
CA GLY A 318 27.00 4.18 21.25
C GLY A 318 28.41 4.47 21.80
N LEU A 319 28.57 4.49 23.12
CA LEU A 319 29.80 5.00 23.73
C LEU A 319 31.04 4.09 23.67
N GLU A 320 30.85 2.81 23.37
CA GLU A 320 31.89 1.78 23.60
C GLU A 320 32.00 0.74 22.48
N THR A 321 31.36 0.94 21.32
CA THR A 321 31.25 -0.08 20.25
C THR A 321 31.53 0.47 18.85
N GLU A 322 32.20 -0.33 18.00
CA GLU A 322 32.24 -0.15 16.53
C GLU A 322 30.90 -0.63 15.90
N TYR A 323 29.77 -0.26 16.54
CA TYR A 323 28.45 -0.76 16.14
C TYR A 323 27.92 0.03 14.95
N THR A 324 27.52 -0.69 13.91
CA THR A 324 26.80 -0.12 12.75
C THR A 324 25.31 -0.34 12.93
N ALA A 325 24.51 0.71 12.74
CA ALA A 325 23.06 0.64 12.80
C ALA A 325 22.40 1.43 11.69
N THR A 326 21.25 0.94 11.24
CA THR A 326 20.31 1.69 10.40
C THR A 326 19.56 2.71 11.26
N VAL A 327 19.51 3.96 10.81
CA VAL A 327 18.83 5.07 11.47
C VAL A 327 17.70 5.56 10.56
N ARG A 328 16.49 5.63 11.10
CA ARG A 328 15.39 6.39 10.52
C ARG A 328 15.36 7.79 11.14
N VAL A 329 15.32 8.79 10.28
CA VAL A 329 15.24 10.20 10.64
C VAL A 329 13.84 10.46 11.21
N LEU A 330 13.78 10.73 12.51
CA LEU A 330 12.53 10.83 13.26
C LEU A 330 11.61 11.96 12.74
N GLY A 331 10.32 11.68 12.66
CA GLY A 331 9.25 12.66 12.40
C GLY A 331 9.09 13.10 10.96
N ILE A 332 9.80 12.48 10.01
CA ILE A 332 9.67 12.78 8.58
C ILE A 332 9.56 11.50 7.77
N ASP A 333 8.97 11.62 6.59
CA ASP A 333 8.86 10.53 5.63
C ASP A 333 9.08 11.07 4.21
N THR A 334 9.79 10.32 3.37
CA THR A 334 10.05 10.72 1.97
C THR A 334 9.34 9.79 0.99
N PRO A 335 9.00 10.24 -0.23
CA PRO A 335 8.39 9.35 -1.20
C PRO A 335 9.28 8.16 -1.46
N GLU A 336 8.64 7.02 -1.73
CA GLU A 336 9.31 5.76 -1.93
C GLU A 336 9.66 5.52 -3.41
N SER A 337 10.75 4.79 -3.65
CA SER A 337 11.08 4.39 -5.02
C SER A 337 10.09 3.34 -5.54
N ALA A 338 9.85 3.30 -6.85
CA ALA A 338 8.92 2.36 -7.48
C ALA A 338 9.12 0.89 -7.08
N SER A 339 10.36 0.46 -6.78
CA SER A 339 10.64 -0.93 -6.37
C SER A 339 10.19 -1.30 -4.96
N VAL A 340 9.96 -0.33 -4.09
CA VAL A 340 9.55 -0.57 -2.68
C VAL A 340 8.18 0.02 -2.37
N ALA A 341 7.70 0.97 -3.17
CA ALA A 341 6.45 1.70 -2.94
C ALA A 341 5.23 0.78 -2.82
N ALA A 342 5.13 -0.30 -3.61
CA ALA A 342 4.03 -1.27 -3.50
C ALA A 342 3.86 -1.87 -2.10
N THR A 343 4.92 -1.87 -1.29
CA THR A 343 4.93 -2.43 0.07
C THR A 343 5.08 -1.41 1.19
N ALA A 344 5.62 -0.22 0.89
CA ALA A 344 6.01 0.78 1.87
C ALA A 344 5.27 2.11 1.73
N GLU A 345 4.83 2.46 0.52
CA GLU A 345 4.14 3.72 0.25
C GLU A 345 2.65 3.57 0.55
N ARG A 346 2.04 4.65 1.03
CA ARG A 346 0.59 4.81 1.11
C ARG A 346 0.20 6.10 0.41
N PRO A 347 -0.39 6.01 -0.79
CA PRO A 347 -0.94 7.14 -1.53
C PRO A 347 -1.59 8.19 -0.64
N GLU A 348 -2.55 7.76 0.18
CA GLU A 348 -3.43 8.62 0.96
C GLU A 348 -2.70 9.52 1.98
N GLU A 349 -1.43 9.24 2.28
CA GLU A 349 -0.60 10.08 3.15
C GLU A 349 -0.07 11.34 2.45
N TRP A 350 -0.04 11.36 1.11
CA TRP A 350 0.46 12.49 0.32
C TRP A 350 -0.67 13.48 -0.04
N GLU A 351 -1.02 14.36 0.91
CA GLU A 351 -2.11 15.33 0.72
C GLU A 351 -1.88 16.19 -0.54
N GLY A 352 -2.77 16.03 -1.50
CA GLY A 352 -2.91 16.77 -2.74
C GLY A 352 -2.38 16.03 -3.96
N LEU A 353 -1.76 14.87 -3.78
CA LEU A 353 -0.92 14.23 -4.81
C LEU A 353 -1.38 12.84 -5.23
N ALA A 354 -2.28 12.23 -4.47
CA ALA A 354 -2.47 10.78 -4.52
C ALA A 354 -3.91 10.35 -4.80
N TYR A 355 -4.74 11.26 -5.28
CA TYR A 355 -6.19 11.09 -5.31
C TYR A 355 -6.73 10.36 -6.52
N ASP A 356 -5.90 10.27 -7.55
CA ASP A 356 -6.17 9.60 -8.82
C ASP A 356 -5.19 8.44 -9.04
N ILE A 357 -4.45 8.01 -7.99
CA ILE A 357 -3.56 6.85 -8.10
C ILE A 357 -4.39 5.60 -8.40
N GLY A 358 -4.07 4.94 -9.52
CA GLY A 358 -4.79 3.77 -10.00
C GLY A 358 -6.22 4.07 -10.47
N ALA A 359 -6.61 5.34 -10.56
CA ALA A 359 -7.84 5.73 -11.20
C ALA A 359 -7.62 5.76 -12.72
N PRO A 360 -8.60 5.29 -13.51
CA PRO A 360 -8.47 5.36 -14.95
C PRO A 360 -8.41 6.80 -15.42
N ASP A 361 -7.47 7.07 -16.30
CA ASP A 361 -7.33 8.37 -16.96
C ASP A 361 -8.05 8.38 -18.31
N ALA A 362 -8.29 9.59 -18.81
CA ALA A 362 -8.89 9.77 -20.12
C ALA A 362 -7.80 9.60 -21.19
N VAL A 363 -8.14 8.88 -22.28
CA VAL A 363 -7.27 8.75 -23.47
C VAL A 363 -6.77 10.13 -23.88
N ASP A 364 -5.47 10.39 -23.70
CA ASP A 364 -4.85 11.69 -23.94
C ASP A 364 -3.85 11.66 -25.11
N GLU A 365 -3.27 10.50 -25.39
CA GLU A 365 -2.42 10.19 -26.53
C GLU A 365 -2.85 8.86 -27.18
N LEU A 366 -2.53 8.67 -28.46
CA LEU A 366 -2.67 7.40 -29.17
C LEU A 366 -1.41 7.13 -29.98
N VAL A 367 -0.93 5.88 -29.97
CA VAL A 367 0.25 5.42 -30.71
C VAL A 367 -0.17 4.69 -31.97
N PHE A 368 0.41 5.02 -33.12
CA PHE A 368 0.08 4.40 -34.40
C PHE A 368 1.32 3.77 -35.05
N ASP A 369 1.63 2.50 -34.75
CA ASP A 369 2.71 1.79 -35.46
C ASP A 369 2.33 1.53 -36.92
N SER A 370 3.14 2.05 -37.84
CA SER A 370 3.08 1.72 -39.26
C SER A 370 1.69 1.99 -39.87
N THR A 371 1.17 3.19 -39.63
CA THR A 371 -0.17 3.62 -40.05
C THR A 371 -0.24 4.23 -41.44
N ALA A 372 -1.35 4.00 -42.13
CA ALA A 372 -1.76 4.70 -43.34
C ALA A 372 -2.73 5.86 -43.02
N SER A 373 -2.79 6.86 -43.89
CA SER A 373 -3.78 7.92 -43.81
C SER A 373 -5.11 7.53 -44.48
N LEU A 374 -6.17 8.29 -44.21
CA LEU A 374 -7.47 8.10 -44.85
C LEU A 374 -7.69 9.12 -45.97
N LEU A 375 -8.56 8.84 -46.94
CA LEU A 375 -8.95 9.72 -48.05
C LEU A 375 -10.47 9.89 -48.09
N ASP A 376 -10.95 10.84 -48.88
CA ASP A 376 -12.38 10.98 -49.15
C ASP A 376 -12.90 9.88 -50.09
N ALA A 377 -14.22 9.81 -50.25
CA ALA A 377 -14.87 8.85 -51.14
C ALA A 377 -14.45 8.96 -52.63
N ASN A 378 -13.78 10.04 -53.05
CA ASN A 378 -13.25 10.23 -54.41
C ASN A 378 -11.76 9.88 -54.54
N GLY A 379 -11.07 9.56 -53.45
CA GLY A 379 -9.62 9.37 -53.41
C GLY A 379 -8.83 10.68 -53.40
N GLU A 380 -9.43 11.77 -52.92
CA GLU A 380 -8.77 13.05 -52.64
C GLU A 380 -8.55 13.19 -51.12
N PRO A 381 -7.68 14.11 -50.64
CA PRO A 381 -7.50 14.34 -49.21
C PRO A 381 -8.83 14.55 -48.46
N LEU A 382 -9.05 13.79 -47.39
CA LEU A 382 -10.22 13.87 -46.54
C LEU A 382 -10.18 15.15 -45.72
N THR A 383 -11.12 16.05 -46.00
CA THR A 383 -11.24 17.38 -45.37
C THR A 383 -12.61 17.60 -44.73
N ASP A 384 -13.42 16.54 -44.66
CA ASP A 384 -14.69 16.56 -43.95
C ASP A 384 -14.46 16.14 -42.50
N ASP A 385 -14.21 17.12 -41.64
CA ASP A 385 -13.94 16.91 -40.22
C ASP A 385 -15.10 16.19 -39.49
N SER A 386 -16.31 16.13 -40.08
CA SER A 386 -17.42 15.39 -39.47
C SER A 386 -17.28 13.87 -39.53
N LEU A 387 -16.34 13.37 -40.34
CA LEU A 387 -16.00 11.96 -40.43
C LEU A 387 -14.74 11.63 -39.64
N VAL A 388 -13.87 12.59 -39.33
CA VAL A 388 -12.56 12.34 -38.72
C VAL A 388 -12.69 12.29 -37.20
N ALA A 389 -12.21 11.20 -36.60
CA ALA A 389 -12.15 11.04 -35.15
C ALA A 389 -10.77 11.36 -34.59
N VAL A 390 -9.70 10.95 -35.29
CA VAL A 390 -8.31 11.16 -34.90
C VAL A 390 -7.52 11.59 -36.13
N ALA A 391 -6.69 12.63 -35.97
CA ALA A 391 -5.73 13.06 -36.98
C ALA A 391 -4.30 13.00 -36.43
N ALA A 392 -3.31 12.93 -37.30
CA ALA A 392 -1.91 13.05 -36.91
C ALA A 392 -1.59 14.48 -36.43
N GLU A 393 -0.50 14.63 -35.68
CA GLU A 393 0.02 15.93 -35.28
C GLU A 393 0.43 16.79 -36.50
N PRO A 394 0.39 18.13 -36.44
CA PRO A 394 0.70 19.00 -37.58
C PRO A 394 2.13 18.88 -38.13
N THR A 395 3.02 18.22 -37.40
CA THR A 395 4.41 17.92 -37.78
C THR A 395 4.52 16.66 -38.65
N ALA A 396 3.49 15.82 -38.65
CA ALA A 396 3.46 14.59 -39.41
C ALA A 396 3.38 14.87 -40.92
N SER A 397 3.85 13.90 -41.69
CA SER A 397 3.74 13.89 -43.15
C SER A 397 3.46 12.48 -43.64
N ASN A 398 2.85 12.34 -44.81
CA ASN A 398 2.69 11.04 -45.44
C ASN A 398 3.62 10.85 -46.64
N GLU A 399 4.14 9.64 -46.79
CA GLU A 399 5.06 9.26 -47.86
C GLU A 399 4.65 7.97 -48.57
N ASP A 400 5.03 7.87 -49.85
CA ASP A 400 4.98 6.66 -50.70
C ASP A 400 6.20 5.80 -50.35
N SER A 401 6.08 4.95 -49.33
CA SER A 401 7.18 4.19 -48.74
C SER A 401 7.64 3.07 -49.67
N ASP A 402 6.71 2.49 -50.42
CA ASP A 402 6.93 1.37 -51.34
C ASP A 402 7.45 1.83 -52.73
N GLY A 403 7.20 3.09 -53.07
CA GLY A 403 7.70 3.79 -54.25
C GLY A 403 6.96 3.44 -55.54
N THR A 404 5.73 2.92 -55.46
CA THR A 404 4.92 2.52 -56.61
C THR A 404 4.00 3.63 -57.13
N GLY A 405 3.80 4.69 -56.36
CA GLY A 405 3.21 5.96 -56.80
C GLY A 405 1.68 6.01 -56.79
N ASP A 406 1.04 5.18 -55.97
CA ASP A 406 -0.39 5.15 -55.65
C ASP A 406 -0.76 5.94 -54.39
N ALA A 407 0.21 6.33 -53.56
CA ALA A 407 0.00 7.24 -52.45
C ALA A 407 -0.53 8.62 -52.89
N VAL A 408 -1.55 9.12 -52.18
CA VAL A 408 -2.05 10.50 -52.31
C VAL A 408 -1.40 11.37 -51.24
N SER A 409 -0.53 12.30 -51.62
CA SER A 409 0.11 13.21 -50.66
C SER A 409 -0.88 14.22 -50.08
N TYR A 410 -0.86 14.39 -48.76
CA TYR A 410 -1.55 15.46 -48.07
C TYR A 410 -0.78 16.80 -48.22
N PRO A 411 -1.48 17.93 -48.40
CA PRO A 411 -0.86 19.25 -48.33
C PRO A 411 -0.28 19.56 -46.94
N ASP A 412 0.84 20.30 -46.88
CA ASP A 412 1.51 20.72 -45.63
C ASP A 412 0.58 21.47 -44.62
N ASP A 413 -0.56 21.99 -45.06
CA ASP A 413 -1.52 22.74 -44.23
C ASP A 413 -2.84 21.99 -43.95
N ALA A 414 -2.93 20.71 -44.35
CA ALA A 414 -4.08 19.85 -44.09
C ALA A 414 -3.74 18.82 -42.99
N ALA A 415 -4.68 18.60 -42.07
CA ALA A 415 -4.58 17.49 -41.12
C ALA A 415 -4.62 16.15 -41.86
N ILE A 416 -3.84 15.18 -41.39
CA ILE A 416 -3.78 13.82 -41.96
C ILE A 416 -4.67 12.92 -41.09
N PRO A 417 -5.84 12.48 -41.56
CA PRO A 417 -6.74 11.65 -40.77
C PRO A 417 -6.22 10.22 -40.60
N LEU A 418 -6.25 9.72 -39.37
CA LEU A 418 -5.81 8.37 -38.99
C LEU A 418 -6.99 7.46 -38.63
N VAL A 419 -8.07 8.04 -38.08
CA VAL A 419 -9.32 7.32 -37.79
C VAL A 419 -10.51 8.10 -38.32
N ALA A 420 -11.42 7.42 -39.03
CA ALA A 420 -12.69 7.99 -39.48
C ALA A 420 -13.89 7.10 -39.13
N ILE A 421 -15.04 7.73 -38.88
CA ILE A 421 -16.30 7.08 -38.54
C ILE A 421 -17.40 7.60 -39.47
N ASP A 422 -18.09 6.67 -40.15
CA ASP A 422 -19.27 6.97 -40.96
C ASP A 422 -20.41 6.02 -40.61
N GLY A 423 -21.36 6.52 -39.81
CA GLY A 423 -22.49 5.73 -39.32
C GLY A 423 -22.04 4.61 -38.37
N ALA A 424 -22.26 3.36 -38.76
CA ALA A 424 -21.87 2.18 -38.00
C ALA A 424 -20.54 1.57 -38.47
N VAL A 425 -19.73 2.33 -39.22
CA VAL A 425 -18.48 1.86 -39.80
C VAL A 425 -17.33 2.75 -39.36
N ALA A 426 -16.26 2.13 -38.86
CA ALA A 426 -15.00 2.80 -38.53
C ALA A 426 -13.87 2.32 -39.43
N GLY A 427 -12.98 3.23 -39.81
CA GLY A 427 -11.74 2.95 -40.52
C GLY A 427 -10.56 3.48 -39.74
N LEU A 428 -9.58 2.62 -39.48
CA LEU A 428 -8.35 2.91 -38.75
C LEU A 428 -7.16 2.64 -39.67
N GLY A 429 -6.20 3.55 -39.69
CA GLY A 429 -4.99 3.45 -40.52
C GLY A 429 -4.00 2.35 -40.10
N ALA A 430 -4.16 1.79 -38.90
CA ALA A 430 -3.30 0.75 -38.35
C ALA A 430 -4.09 -0.26 -37.47
N PRO A 431 -3.57 -1.47 -37.28
CA PRO A 431 -3.99 -2.41 -36.24
C PRO A 431 -3.23 -2.15 -34.94
N PHE A 432 -3.30 -0.93 -34.42
CA PHE A 432 -2.56 -0.36 -33.28
C PHE A 432 -2.71 -1.02 -31.87
N VAL A 433 -3.34 -2.18 -31.77
CA VAL A 433 -3.48 -2.96 -30.50
C VAL A 433 -3.03 -4.42 -30.70
N ASP A 434 -2.18 -4.68 -31.69
CA ASP A 434 -1.60 -6.00 -31.97
C ASP A 434 -0.59 -6.43 -30.89
N GLU A 435 -0.25 -7.72 -30.86
CA GLU A 435 0.63 -8.32 -29.85
C GLU A 435 1.89 -7.47 -29.59
N GLY A 436 2.05 -7.01 -28.34
CA GLY A 436 3.18 -6.19 -27.91
C GLY A 436 3.04 -4.68 -28.15
N PHE A 437 1.82 -4.19 -28.40
CA PHE A 437 1.51 -2.76 -28.39
C PHE A 437 1.81 -2.11 -27.02
N ASP A 438 1.96 -0.79 -27.02
CA ASP A 438 2.20 -0.01 -25.81
C ASP A 438 0.89 0.18 -25.04
N THR A 439 0.70 -0.57 -23.95
CA THR A 439 -0.49 -0.49 -23.10
C THR A 439 -0.56 0.81 -22.29
N SER A 440 0.50 1.63 -22.27
CA SER A 440 0.48 2.94 -21.61
C SER A 440 0.02 4.09 -22.51
N ALA A 441 -0.38 3.78 -23.74
CA ALA A 441 -0.80 4.75 -24.75
C ALA A 441 -2.32 4.75 -25.01
N ASP A 442 -3.06 4.10 -24.13
CA ASP A 442 -4.52 4.02 -24.10
C ASP A 442 -5.24 3.57 -25.40
N ASN A 443 -4.55 2.80 -26.24
CA ASN A 443 -5.05 2.41 -27.56
C ASN A 443 -6.23 1.42 -27.45
N GLU A 444 -6.18 0.50 -26.48
CA GLU A 444 -7.20 -0.49 -26.17
C GLU A 444 -8.46 0.14 -25.61
N GLU A 445 -8.33 1.19 -24.82
CA GLU A 445 -9.39 1.94 -24.17
C GLU A 445 -10.17 2.67 -25.25
N PHE A 446 -9.46 3.35 -26.14
CA PHE A 446 -10.03 3.99 -27.32
C PHE A 446 -10.75 2.99 -28.22
N LEU A 447 -10.12 1.85 -28.55
CA LEU A 447 -10.75 0.85 -29.42
C LEU A 447 -12.00 0.25 -28.77
N LEU A 448 -11.99 0.04 -27.46
CA LEU A 448 -13.15 -0.44 -26.74
C LEU A 448 -14.22 0.66 -26.63
N ASN A 449 -13.85 1.94 -26.51
CA ASN A 449 -14.80 3.07 -26.48
C ASN A 449 -15.50 3.19 -27.84
N LEU A 450 -14.75 2.95 -28.91
CA LEU A 450 -15.28 2.81 -30.26
C LEU A 450 -16.24 1.63 -30.38
N TYR A 451 -15.93 0.47 -29.77
CA TYR A 451 -16.84 -0.68 -29.73
C TYR A 451 -18.13 -0.34 -28.98
N ASP A 452 -18.06 0.33 -27.83
CA ASP A 452 -19.25 0.73 -27.09
C ASP A 452 -20.12 1.72 -27.87
N SER A 453 -19.49 2.65 -28.58
CA SER A 453 -20.18 3.63 -29.42
C SER A 453 -20.86 3.01 -30.65
N LEU A 454 -20.25 2.00 -31.27
CA LEU A 454 -20.74 1.43 -32.55
C LEU A 454 -21.53 0.13 -32.39
N VAL A 455 -21.18 -0.67 -31.38
CA VAL A 455 -21.64 -2.06 -31.18
C VAL A 455 -22.52 -2.16 -29.95
N GLY A 456 -22.05 -1.64 -28.80
CA GLY A 456 -22.74 -1.69 -27.51
C GLY A 456 -22.79 -3.07 -26.84
N GLY A 457 -21.96 -4.02 -27.27
CA GLY A 457 -21.81 -5.37 -26.72
C GLY A 457 -22.24 -6.53 -27.65
N GLY A 458 -21.70 -7.73 -27.40
CA GLY A 458 -22.05 -8.96 -28.13
C GLY A 458 -20.88 -9.57 -28.91
N THR A 459 -21.20 -10.44 -29.88
CA THR A 459 -20.18 -11.17 -30.65
C THR A 459 -19.59 -10.29 -31.76
N VAL A 460 -18.26 -10.17 -31.78
CA VAL A 460 -17.48 -9.50 -32.83
C VAL A 460 -16.80 -10.56 -33.67
N LEU A 461 -17.13 -10.62 -34.96
CA LEU A 461 -16.54 -11.60 -35.87
C LEU A 461 -15.29 -11.04 -36.53
N TRP A 462 -14.16 -11.71 -36.35
CA TRP A 462 -12.89 -11.38 -37.00
C TRP A 462 -12.76 -12.13 -38.33
N ASP A 463 -12.60 -11.44 -39.44
CA ASP A 463 -12.40 -12.09 -40.73
C ASP A 463 -11.05 -12.82 -40.76
N GLU A 464 -11.04 -14.09 -41.13
CA GLU A 464 -9.86 -14.90 -41.45
C GLU A 464 -10.03 -15.59 -42.82
N GLY A 465 -11.08 -15.23 -43.58
CA GLY A 465 -11.41 -15.81 -44.87
C GLY A 465 -10.60 -15.23 -46.04
N HIS A 466 -10.00 -14.05 -45.86
CA HIS A 466 -9.39 -13.26 -46.94
C HIS A 466 -7.88 -13.06 -46.80
N GLY A 467 -7.22 -13.95 -46.04
CA GLY A 467 -5.76 -13.95 -45.90
C GLY A 467 -5.25 -12.71 -45.19
N GLN A 468 -5.92 -12.33 -44.10
CA GLN A 468 -5.51 -11.20 -43.26
C GLN A 468 -4.04 -11.34 -42.88
N PHE A 469 -3.33 -10.22 -42.92
CA PHE A 469 -2.00 -10.16 -42.32
C PHE A 469 -2.09 -10.29 -40.79
N TYR A 470 -3.12 -9.68 -40.19
CA TYR A 470 -3.44 -9.74 -38.77
C TYR A 470 -4.73 -10.53 -38.53
N ASP A 471 -4.59 -11.80 -38.15
CA ASP A 471 -5.71 -12.62 -37.69
C ASP A 471 -6.05 -12.35 -36.21
N LEU A 472 -7.11 -12.95 -35.68
CA LEU A 472 -7.51 -12.71 -34.28
C LEU A 472 -6.40 -13.09 -33.29
N ALA A 473 -5.61 -14.12 -33.62
CA ALA A 473 -4.49 -14.57 -32.79
C ALA A 473 -3.36 -13.54 -32.68
N SER A 474 -3.39 -12.48 -33.49
CA SER A 474 -2.46 -11.36 -33.41
C SER A 474 -2.85 -10.31 -32.34
N PHE A 475 -3.96 -10.50 -31.61
CA PHE A 475 -4.49 -9.55 -30.61
C PHE A 475 -4.81 -10.21 -29.25
N PRO A 476 -3.93 -11.04 -28.66
CA PRO A 476 -4.30 -11.84 -27.48
C PRO A 476 -4.59 -11.00 -26.22
N GLU A 477 -3.87 -9.90 -26.02
CA GLU A 477 -4.11 -8.97 -24.90
C GLU A 477 -5.45 -8.25 -25.06
N PHE A 478 -5.70 -7.65 -26.23
CA PHE A 478 -6.96 -6.96 -26.50
C PHE A 478 -8.17 -7.91 -26.51
N GLU A 479 -8.01 -9.15 -27.00
CA GLU A 479 -9.07 -10.17 -26.93
C GLU A 479 -9.49 -10.41 -25.48
N SER A 480 -8.51 -10.61 -24.59
CA SER A 480 -8.75 -10.80 -23.16
C SER A 480 -9.41 -9.57 -22.52
N TYR A 481 -8.96 -8.37 -22.87
CA TYR A 481 -9.51 -7.11 -22.39
C TYR A 481 -10.95 -6.88 -22.86
N ALA A 482 -11.25 -7.09 -24.14
CA ALA A 482 -12.60 -6.97 -24.69
C ALA A 482 -13.57 -8.01 -24.09
N GLU A 483 -13.11 -9.24 -23.85
CA GLU A 483 -13.91 -10.27 -23.17
C GLU A 483 -14.25 -9.91 -21.73
N LYS A 484 -13.28 -9.38 -20.96
CA LYS A 484 -13.50 -8.84 -19.60
C LYS A 484 -14.57 -7.74 -19.61
N ASN A 485 -14.65 -6.98 -20.70
CA ASN A 485 -15.60 -5.89 -20.91
C ASN A 485 -16.89 -6.30 -21.65
N GLY A 486 -17.19 -7.60 -21.75
CA GLY A 486 -18.50 -8.09 -22.19
C GLY A 486 -18.67 -8.30 -23.70
N TYR A 487 -17.57 -8.28 -24.45
CA TYR A 487 -17.53 -8.71 -25.85
C TYR A 487 -17.19 -10.19 -25.96
N THR A 488 -17.43 -10.77 -27.14
CA THR A 488 -16.93 -12.11 -27.48
C THR A 488 -16.35 -12.03 -28.86
N LEU A 489 -15.03 -12.16 -28.98
CA LEU A 489 -14.35 -12.13 -30.26
C LEU A 489 -14.28 -13.56 -30.80
N GLU A 490 -14.67 -13.76 -32.06
CA GLU A 490 -14.63 -15.07 -32.71
C GLU A 490 -14.11 -14.91 -34.13
N SER A 491 -13.21 -15.79 -34.56
CA SER A 491 -12.82 -15.80 -35.97
C SER A 491 -13.88 -16.43 -36.87
N THR A 492 -14.01 -15.89 -38.08
CA THR A 492 -14.89 -16.41 -39.13
C THR A 492 -14.16 -16.46 -40.46
N THR A 493 -14.54 -17.43 -41.29
CA THR A 493 -14.08 -17.52 -42.69
C THR A 493 -15.23 -17.37 -43.69
N ASP A 494 -16.43 -17.01 -43.20
CA ASP A 494 -17.65 -16.88 -44.01
C ASP A 494 -18.36 -15.56 -43.69
N LEU A 495 -18.05 -14.51 -44.46
CA LEU A 495 -18.73 -13.22 -44.35
C LEU A 495 -20.11 -13.19 -45.04
N THR A 496 -20.63 -14.32 -45.52
CA THR A 496 -22.01 -14.41 -46.04
C THR A 496 -23.04 -14.78 -44.98
N ASP A 497 -22.61 -15.23 -43.80
CA ASP A 497 -23.45 -15.47 -42.62
C ASP A 497 -22.94 -14.68 -41.42
N LEU A 498 -23.55 -13.51 -41.20
CA LEU A 498 -23.26 -12.62 -40.07
C LEU A 498 -24.33 -12.72 -38.99
N SER A 499 -25.12 -13.81 -38.99
CA SER A 499 -26.25 -13.94 -38.08
C SER A 499 -25.79 -14.15 -36.62
N GLY A 500 -26.21 -13.23 -35.75
CA GLY A 500 -25.83 -13.25 -34.33
C GLY A 500 -24.58 -12.44 -34.00
N ALA A 501 -23.86 -11.94 -35.01
CA ALA A 501 -22.80 -10.96 -34.81
C ALA A 501 -23.37 -9.57 -34.53
N ALA A 502 -22.72 -8.81 -33.66
CA ALA A 502 -22.96 -7.40 -33.45
C ALA A 502 -21.99 -6.54 -34.28
N ALA A 503 -20.78 -7.04 -34.54
CA ALA A 503 -19.79 -6.38 -35.38
C ALA A 503 -18.96 -7.36 -36.22
N VAL A 504 -18.28 -6.83 -37.24
CA VAL A 504 -17.27 -7.52 -38.04
C VAL A 504 -16.00 -6.69 -38.08
N VAL A 505 -14.84 -7.32 -37.84
CA VAL A 505 -13.51 -6.74 -37.97
C VAL A 505 -12.81 -7.28 -39.22
N ILE A 506 -12.23 -6.40 -40.01
CA ILE A 506 -11.44 -6.75 -41.21
C ILE A 506 -10.12 -5.96 -41.19
N THR A 507 -9.01 -6.70 -41.21
CA THR A 507 -7.61 -6.23 -41.09
C THR A 507 -6.73 -6.56 -42.30
N SER A 508 -6.27 -5.59 -43.09
CA SER A 508 -5.28 -5.81 -44.17
C SER A 508 -5.49 -7.10 -45.03
N PRO A 509 -6.66 -7.26 -45.68
CA PRO A 509 -7.03 -8.49 -46.40
C PRO A 509 -6.25 -8.68 -47.70
N ALA A 510 -5.47 -9.75 -47.83
CA ALA A 510 -4.69 -10.05 -49.04
C ALA A 510 -5.54 -10.45 -50.25
N ASP A 511 -6.69 -11.09 -50.03
CA ASP A 511 -7.60 -11.58 -51.06
C ASP A 511 -8.84 -10.68 -51.26
N SER A 512 -9.38 -10.68 -52.48
CA SER A 512 -10.55 -9.86 -52.83
C SER A 512 -11.88 -10.47 -52.36
N PHE A 513 -12.78 -9.63 -51.84
CA PHE A 513 -14.15 -10.00 -51.47
C PHE A 513 -15.06 -10.23 -52.68
N SER A 514 -15.92 -11.24 -52.59
CA SER A 514 -16.96 -11.51 -53.59
C SER A 514 -18.10 -10.50 -53.55
N ASP A 515 -18.90 -10.46 -54.62
CA ASP A 515 -20.13 -9.64 -54.65
C ASP A 515 -21.13 -10.04 -53.54
N ALA A 516 -21.13 -11.32 -53.12
CA ALA A 516 -22.05 -11.82 -52.10
C ALA A 516 -21.66 -11.33 -50.71
N GLU A 517 -20.37 -11.41 -50.36
CA GLU A 517 -19.83 -10.93 -49.06
C GLU A 517 -20.02 -9.41 -48.93
N ARG A 518 -19.69 -8.66 -49.99
CA ARG A 518 -19.91 -7.20 -50.01
C ARG A 518 -21.39 -6.81 -49.87
N THR A 519 -22.29 -7.60 -50.44
CA THR A 519 -23.74 -7.39 -50.26
C THR A 519 -24.15 -7.71 -48.81
N ALA A 520 -23.64 -8.79 -48.24
CA ALA A 520 -23.92 -9.19 -46.86
C ALA A 520 -23.45 -8.14 -45.85
N LEU A 521 -22.23 -7.61 -46.00
CA LEU A 521 -21.72 -6.53 -45.16
C LEU A 521 -22.57 -5.24 -45.28
N SER A 522 -22.99 -4.89 -46.49
CA SER A 522 -23.88 -3.72 -46.72
C SER A 522 -25.25 -3.92 -46.08
N GLU A 523 -25.85 -5.11 -46.20
CA GLU A 523 -27.11 -5.45 -45.54
C GLU A 523 -26.96 -5.48 -44.00
N PHE A 524 -25.84 -5.99 -43.49
CA PHE A 524 -25.51 -6.02 -42.06
C PHE A 524 -25.43 -4.62 -41.45
N VAL A 525 -24.71 -3.70 -42.09
CA VAL A 525 -24.65 -2.28 -41.66
C VAL A 525 -26.03 -1.62 -41.71
N ALA A 526 -26.81 -1.89 -42.76
CA ALA A 526 -28.17 -1.35 -42.89
C ALA A 526 -29.15 -1.88 -41.81
N ASP A 527 -28.91 -3.10 -41.32
CA ASP A 527 -29.66 -3.74 -40.23
C ASP A 527 -29.14 -3.35 -38.82
N GLY A 528 -28.08 -2.54 -38.75
CA GLY A 528 -27.54 -1.95 -37.52
C GLY A 528 -26.32 -2.67 -36.94
N GLY A 529 -25.72 -3.61 -37.68
CA GLY A 529 -24.42 -4.19 -37.33
C GLY A 529 -23.26 -3.24 -37.64
N ALA A 530 -22.17 -3.35 -36.90
CA ALA A 530 -21.00 -2.50 -37.08
C ALA A 530 -19.90 -3.16 -37.92
N VAL A 531 -19.14 -2.37 -38.68
CA VAL A 531 -17.95 -2.88 -39.40
C VAL A 531 -16.74 -2.04 -39.02
N ILE A 532 -15.68 -2.69 -38.56
CA ILE A 532 -14.42 -2.05 -38.17
C ILE A 532 -13.35 -2.50 -39.16
N LEU A 533 -12.72 -1.54 -39.83
CA LEU A 533 -11.76 -1.76 -40.89
C LEU A 533 -10.40 -1.23 -40.46
N HIS A 534 -9.37 -2.08 -40.43
CA HIS A 534 -7.99 -1.69 -40.17
C HIS A 534 -7.17 -1.84 -41.44
N ASP A 535 -6.52 -0.77 -41.84
CA ASP A 535 -5.44 -0.81 -42.83
C ASP A 535 -4.08 -0.89 -42.14
N GLN A 536 -3.01 -0.82 -42.92
CA GLN A 536 -1.65 -0.62 -42.45
C GLN A 536 -0.83 0.12 -43.52
N SER A 537 0.36 0.59 -43.16
CA SER A 537 1.22 1.32 -44.09
C SER A 537 1.64 0.51 -45.31
N ASP A 538 1.92 1.23 -46.40
CA ASP A 538 2.43 0.68 -47.67
C ASP A 538 3.87 0.11 -47.58
N PHE A 539 4.51 0.11 -46.42
CA PHE A 539 5.89 -0.38 -46.26
C PHE A 539 6.03 -1.86 -46.70
N ASN A 540 6.75 -2.09 -47.80
CA ASN A 540 6.89 -3.37 -48.51
C ASN A 540 5.61 -3.91 -49.20
N ASN A 541 4.57 -3.08 -49.39
CA ASN A 541 3.33 -3.39 -50.10
C ASN A 541 2.54 -4.54 -49.42
N PHE A 542 2.34 -4.44 -48.11
CA PHE A 542 1.55 -5.40 -47.32
C PHE A 542 0.16 -4.87 -46.91
N ASP A 543 -0.07 -3.58 -47.07
CA ASP A 543 -1.31 -2.82 -46.84
C ASP A 543 -2.56 -3.51 -47.40
N ALA A 544 -2.49 -3.98 -48.65
CA ALA A 544 -3.64 -4.48 -49.40
C ALA A 544 -4.82 -3.49 -49.43
N THR A 545 -4.52 -2.18 -49.42
CA THR A 545 -5.48 -1.06 -49.33
C THR A 545 -6.57 -1.15 -50.39
N ALA A 546 -6.25 -1.68 -51.58
CA ALA A 546 -7.20 -1.87 -52.67
C ALA A 546 -8.39 -2.79 -52.31
N ASN A 547 -8.18 -3.82 -51.47
CA ASN A 547 -9.23 -4.75 -51.06
C ASN A 547 -10.15 -4.12 -50.00
N LEU A 548 -9.60 -3.39 -49.02
CA LEU A 548 -10.38 -2.61 -48.04
C LEU A 548 -11.21 -1.53 -48.75
N ASN A 549 -10.63 -0.82 -49.69
CA ASN A 549 -11.34 0.17 -50.48
C ASN A 549 -12.47 -0.44 -51.33
N ALA A 550 -12.41 -1.73 -51.70
CA ALA A 550 -13.53 -2.41 -52.36
C ALA A 550 -14.71 -2.67 -51.40
N VAL A 551 -14.45 -2.84 -50.10
CA VAL A 551 -15.46 -2.91 -49.03
C VAL A 551 -16.03 -1.52 -48.75
N ALA A 552 -15.17 -0.50 -48.55
CA ALA A 552 -15.60 0.88 -48.34
C ALA A 552 -16.55 1.38 -49.45
N ASN A 553 -16.23 1.05 -50.71
CA ASN A 553 -17.09 1.35 -51.86
C ASN A 553 -18.46 0.63 -51.82
N ALA A 554 -18.53 -0.59 -51.29
CA ALA A 554 -19.77 -1.34 -51.21
C ALA A 554 -20.68 -0.84 -50.07
N LEU A 555 -20.07 -0.31 -49.01
CA LEU A 555 -20.76 0.29 -47.87
C LEU A 555 -21.14 1.77 -48.12
N ASP A 556 -20.72 2.36 -49.24
CA ASP A 556 -20.95 3.78 -49.61
C ASP A 556 -20.35 4.77 -48.59
N LEU A 557 -19.17 4.45 -48.05
CA LEU A 557 -18.50 5.26 -47.03
C LEU A 557 -18.01 6.61 -47.58
N GLY A 558 -18.09 7.64 -46.74
CA GLY A 558 -17.53 8.97 -46.99
C GLY A 558 -15.99 9.01 -47.00
N PHE A 559 -15.34 7.97 -46.50
CA PHE A 559 -13.89 7.81 -46.45
C PHE A 559 -13.39 6.56 -47.19
N ARG A 560 -12.07 6.52 -47.41
CA ARG A 560 -11.28 5.43 -47.99
C ARG A 560 -9.92 5.37 -47.30
N PHE A 561 -9.15 4.32 -47.56
CA PHE A 561 -7.76 4.23 -47.10
C PHE A 561 -6.80 4.70 -48.20
N ASN A 562 -5.74 5.38 -47.78
CA ASN A 562 -4.62 5.78 -48.64
C ASN A 562 -3.59 4.65 -48.67
N ASP A 563 -2.86 4.55 -49.78
CA ASP A 563 -1.79 3.57 -49.94
C ASP A 563 -0.46 4.30 -49.64
N ASP A 564 -0.23 4.60 -48.36
CA ASP A 564 0.88 5.42 -47.89
C ASP A 564 1.38 5.01 -46.50
N GLN A 565 2.42 5.70 -46.02
CA GLN A 565 2.89 5.62 -44.65
C GLN A 565 2.91 7.02 -44.04
N VAL A 566 2.28 7.18 -42.87
CA VAL A 566 2.39 8.41 -42.08
C VAL A 566 3.63 8.33 -41.18
N VAL A 567 4.40 9.41 -41.15
CA VAL A 567 5.62 9.54 -40.35
C VAL A 567 5.67 10.88 -39.62
N ASP A 568 6.31 10.90 -38.46
CA ASP A 568 6.57 12.12 -37.69
C ASP A 568 7.95 12.03 -37.00
N ASP A 569 8.84 12.99 -37.29
CA ASP A 569 10.17 13.04 -36.68
C ASP A 569 10.17 13.71 -35.29
N GLU A 570 9.10 14.42 -34.93
CA GLU A 570 8.96 15.19 -33.68
C GLU A 570 8.08 14.47 -32.64
N ASN A 571 6.92 13.96 -33.05
CA ASN A 571 5.96 13.29 -32.17
C ASN A 571 5.90 11.79 -32.52
N ASN A 572 6.75 10.96 -31.90
CA ASN A 572 6.80 9.52 -32.14
C ASN A 572 7.29 8.71 -30.92
N ALA A 573 6.86 7.45 -30.85
CA ALA A 573 7.28 6.48 -29.82
C ALA A 573 8.62 5.81 -30.20
N GLY A 574 9.68 6.61 -30.27
CA GLY A 574 11.05 6.13 -30.48
C GLY A 574 11.47 5.87 -31.94
N ALA A 575 10.53 5.81 -32.88
CA ALA A 575 10.81 5.72 -34.31
C ALA A 575 9.83 6.54 -35.14
N ARG A 576 10.31 7.25 -36.17
CA ARG A 576 9.49 8.17 -36.98
C ARG A 576 8.27 7.57 -37.67
N PHE A 577 8.20 6.24 -37.82
CA PHE A 577 7.07 5.51 -38.42
C PHE A 577 6.07 5.00 -37.38
N VAL A 578 6.27 5.37 -36.11
CA VAL A 578 5.36 5.12 -34.98
C VAL A 578 4.91 6.48 -34.43
N PRO A 579 4.17 7.29 -35.23
CA PRO A 579 3.67 8.58 -34.77
C PRO A 579 2.76 8.44 -33.56
N VAL A 580 2.82 9.44 -32.68
CA VAL A 580 1.88 9.61 -31.57
C VAL A 580 1.04 10.86 -31.79
N THR A 581 -0.18 10.89 -31.27
CA THR A 581 -1.07 12.04 -31.45
C THR A 581 -2.04 12.23 -30.31
N SER A 582 -2.26 13.49 -29.95
CA SER A 582 -3.33 13.96 -29.04
C SER A 582 -4.41 14.75 -29.81
N ASN A 583 -4.34 14.76 -31.14
CA ASN A 583 -5.19 15.56 -32.02
C ASN A 583 -6.53 14.87 -32.29
N PHE A 584 -7.39 14.91 -31.27
CA PHE A 584 -8.72 14.30 -31.26
C PHE A 584 -9.79 15.26 -31.82
N THR A 585 -10.52 14.80 -32.83
CA THR A 585 -11.60 15.55 -33.48
C THR A 585 -12.98 14.88 -33.36
N GLY A 586 -13.00 13.64 -32.86
CA GLY A 586 -14.20 12.84 -32.63
C GLY A 586 -15.02 13.29 -31.41
N PRO A 587 -16.16 12.62 -31.14
CA PRO A 587 -16.95 12.88 -29.93
C PRO A 587 -16.19 12.46 -28.66
N ASP A 588 -16.37 13.23 -27.58
CA ASP A 588 -15.72 13.03 -26.27
C ASP A 588 -15.84 11.57 -25.76
N SER A 589 -16.95 10.88 -26.07
CA SER A 589 -17.19 9.48 -25.65
C SER A 589 -16.19 8.46 -26.19
N LEU A 590 -15.36 8.81 -27.18
CA LEU A 590 -14.29 7.94 -27.66
C LEU A 590 -13.03 8.01 -26.79
N PHE A 591 -12.90 9.09 -26.01
CA PHE A 591 -11.72 9.44 -25.22
C PHE A 591 -12.10 9.56 -23.73
N GLU A 592 -13.25 8.99 -23.34
CA GLU A 592 -13.67 8.95 -21.94
C GLU A 592 -12.80 7.95 -21.17
N ALA A 593 -12.48 8.31 -19.93
CA ALA A 593 -11.67 7.50 -19.03
C ALA A 593 -12.29 6.13 -18.76
N ARG A 594 -11.45 5.09 -18.74
CA ARG A 594 -11.85 3.73 -18.39
C ARG A 594 -10.67 2.88 -17.94
N ASP A 595 -10.95 1.88 -17.11
CA ASP A 595 -9.94 0.95 -16.63
C ASP A 595 -9.22 0.26 -17.78
N GLY A 596 -7.92 0.51 -17.88
CA GLY A 596 -7.03 -0.02 -18.87
C GLY A 596 -6.38 -1.36 -18.57
N ILE A 597 -5.48 -1.79 -19.45
CA ILE A 597 -4.63 -2.97 -19.18
C ILE A 597 -3.48 -2.59 -18.23
N ASP A 598 -2.97 -1.37 -18.33
CA ASP A 598 -1.86 -0.85 -17.52
C ASP A 598 -2.32 -0.26 -16.17
N ASP A 599 -3.60 0.12 -16.05
CA ASP A 599 -4.24 0.56 -14.81
C ASP A 599 -4.20 -0.53 -13.72
N ASP A 600 -3.50 -0.22 -12.62
CA ASP A 600 -3.57 -0.99 -11.38
C ASP A 600 -4.38 -0.21 -10.33
N PRO A 601 -5.63 -0.63 -10.01
CA PRO A 601 -6.41 0.02 -8.96
C PRO A 601 -5.80 -0.15 -7.55
N ASN A 602 -4.74 -0.97 -7.41
CA ASN A 602 -3.97 -1.12 -6.19
C ASN A 602 -2.60 -0.44 -6.26
N ALA A 603 -2.35 0.38 -7.29
CA ALA A 603 -1.14 1.16 -7.41
C ALA A 603 -0.92 1.98 -6.13
N ARG A 604 0.33 2.03 -5.67
CA ARG A 604 0.71 2.73 -4.44
C ARG A 604 1.58 3.96 -4.64
N THR A 605 1.94 4.27 -5.88
CA THR A 605 2.81 5.40 -6.19
C THR A 605 2.54 5.92 -7.59
N THR A 606 3.09 7.08 -7.89
CA THR A 606 3.11 7.68 -9.24
C THR A 606 4.55 7.86 -9.71
N GLU A 607 4.73 8.09 -11.00
CA GLU A 607 6.03 8.52 -11.53
C GLU A 607 6.51 9.81 -10.83
N TYR A 608 5.59 10.73 -10.53
CA TYR A 608 5.88 11.96 -9.82
C TYR A 608 6.46 11.72 -8.42
N LEU A 609 5.83 10.88 -7.61
CA LEU A 609 6.34 10.51 -6.28
C LEU A 609 7.69 9.78 -6.40
N THR A 610 7.85 8.88 -7.39
CA THR A 610 9.11 8.18 -7.63
C THR A 610 10.26 9.13 -8.03
N ASP A 611 10.01 10.17 -8.84
CA ASP A 611 11.03 11.20 -9.14
C ASP A 611 11.39 11.99 -7.88
N TRP A 612 10.42 12.31 -7.03
CA TRP A 612 10.68 12.98 -5.76
C TRP A 612 11.41 12.12 -4.74
N ALA A 613 11.17 10.81 -4.71
CA ALA A 613 11.96 9.83 -3.96
C ALA A 613 13.45 9.97 -4.33
N SER A 614 13.76 9.87 -5.63
CA SER A 614 15.13 9.99 -6.16
C SER A 614 15.79 11.33 -5.80
N ARG A 615 15.02 12.42 -5.82
CA ARG A 615 15.49 13.77 -5.46
C ARG A 615 15.74 13.92 -3.96
N ALA A 616 14.89 13.36 -3.11
CA ALA A 616 15.07 13.32 -1.67
C ALA A 616 16.32 12.51 -1.31
N THR A 617 16.48 11.30 -1.85
CA THR A 617 17.70 10.48 -1.67
C THR A 617 18.96 11.20 -2.15
N THR A 618 18.90 11.88 -3.30
CA THR A 618 20.04 12.66 -3.83
C THR A 618 20.41 13.81 -2.88
N PHE A 619 19.41 14.46 -2.28
CA PHE A 619 19.65 15.50 -1.29
C PHE A 619 20.30 14.90 -0.03
N ALA A 620 19.76 13.81 0.50
CA ALA A 620 20.28 13.09 1.66
C ALA A 620 21.75 12.67 1.47
N ARG A 621 22.08 12.01 0.34
CA ARG A 621 23.46 11.65 -0.03
C ARG A 621 24.38 12.86 -0.07
N GLY A 622 23.91 13.97 -0.61
CA GLY A 622 24.70 15.20 -0.69
C GLY A 622 24.97 15.88 0.66
N ARG A 623 24.22 15.54 1.72
CA ARG A 623 24.34 16.14 3.06
C ARG A 623 24.95 15.21 4.10
N LEU A 624 24.63 13.93 4.03
CA LEU A 624 24.91 12.96 5.09
C LEU A 624 25.96 11.93 4.68
N GLU A 625 25.91 11.39 3.46
CA GLU A 625 26.74 10.24 3.06
C GLU A 625 28.24 10.54 3.16
N GLY A 626 28.95 9.75 3.95
CA GLY A 626 30.37 9.99 4.20
C GLY A 626 30.64 11.28 4.97
N GLU A 627 29.68 11.79 5.74
CA GLU A 627 29.88 12.89 6.68
C GLU A 627 29.73 12.42 8.12
N SER A 628 30.21 13.23 9.06
CA SER A 628 29.99 12.96 10.48
C SER A 628 28.88 13.86 11.00
N ILE A 629 27.91 13.27 11.68
CA ILE A 629 26.70 13.90 12.18
C ILE A 629 26.58 13.72 13.71
N THR A 630 25.64 14.42 14.32
CA THR A 630 25.28 14.24 15.72
C THR A 630 23.84 13.73 15.81
N LEU A 631 23.67 12.57 16.45
CA LEU A 631 22.36 11.97 16.72
C LEU A 631 21.88 12.35 18.11
N SER A 632 20.58 12.60 18.24
CA SER A 632 19.87 12.69 19.52
C SER A 632 18.51 12.01 19.43
N PHE A 633 17.95 11.65 20.59
CA PHE A 633 16.72 10.86 20.69
C PHE A 633 15.64 11.65 21.44
N ASP A 634 14.42 11.61 20.92
CA ASP A 634 13.25 12.26 21.51
C ASP A 634 12.87 11.60 22.85
N GLU A 635 12.25 12.33 23.78
CA GLU A 635 11.83 11.80 25.09
C GLU A 635 10.45 11.08 25.03
N ASN A 636 9.66 11.31 23.98
CA ASN A 636 8.32 10.77 23.81
C ASN A 636 8.28 9.56 22.86
N GLU A 637 9.32 9.32 22.05
CA GLU A 637 9.36 8.23 21.06
C GLU A 637 10.23 7.06 21.51
N PRO A 638 9.96 5.79 21.16
CA PRO A 638 10.90 4.71 21.46
C PRO A 638 12.29 4.99 20.84
N LEU A 639 13.35 4.43 21.41
CA LEU A 639 14.71 4.61 20.87
C LEU A 639 14.89 3.99 19.48
N ARG A 640 14.00 3.06 19.13
CA ARG A 640 14.03 2.28 17.89
C ARG A 640 12.64 1.85 17.48
N ASP A 641 12.49 1.60 16.18
CA ASP A 641 11.45 0.74 15.63
C ASP A 641 11.96 -0.73 15.60
N PRO A 642 11.22 -1.69 15.01
CA PRO A 642 11.65 -3.08 14.85
C PRO A 642 13.12 -3.29 14.50
N THR A 643 13.68 -2.52 13.56
CA THR A 643 15.01 -2.77 12.99
C THR A 643 15.91 -1.54 12.96
N ARG A 644 15.37 -0.33 13.18
CA ARG A 644 16.09 0.93 13.00
C ARG A 644 16.04 1.78 14.25
N LEU A 645 17.12 2.53 14.51
CA LEU A 645 17.12 3.57 15.53
C LEU A 645 16.29 4.77 15.07
N LEU A 646 15.56 5.40 15.99
CA LEU A 646 14.75 6.59 15.70
C LEU A 646 15.45 7.82 16.27
N ALA A 647 16.02 8.67 15.41
CA ALA A 647 16.85 9.78 15.86
C ALA A 647 16.63 11.08 15.07
N TYR A 648 16.88 12.20 15.76
CA TYR A 648 17.18 13.47 15.13
C TYR A 648 18.63 13.48 14.64
N ALA A 649 18.87 14.04 13.45
CA ALA A 649 20.20 14.13 12.86
C ALA A 649 20.63 15.59 12.64
N GLU A 650 21.71 16.00 13.30
CA GLU A 650 22.33 17.31 13.12
C GLU A 650 23.64 17.20 12.31
N TYR A 651 23.80 18.05 11.30
CA TYR A 651 24.96 18.02 10.40
C TYR A 651 25.55 19.42 10.13
N ASP A 652 26.78 19.44 9.60
CA ASP A 652 27.52 20.65 9.27
C ASP A 652 27.20 21.13 7.85
N ALA A 653 26.14 21.93 7.73
CA ALA A 653 25.68 22.43 6.43
C ALA A 653 26.64 23.40 5.73
N ASP A 654 27.50 24.09 6.50
CA ASP A 654 28.38 25.16 6.01
C ASP A 654 29.83 24.72 5.82
N GLY A 655 30.19 23.53 6.31
CA GLY A 655 31.54 22.96 6.30
C GLY A 655 32.50 23.67 7.27
N ASP A 656 31.99 24.29 8.34
CA ASP A 656 32.78 25.06 9.30
C ASP A 656 33.21 24.25 10.54
N GLY A 657 32.72 23.02 10.65
CA GLY A 657 32.94 22.06 11.72
C GLY A 657 31.86 22.08 12.81
N SER A 658 30.82 22.92 12.71
CA SER A 658 29.69 22.96 13.65
C SER A 658 28.47 22.24 13.07
N ARG A 659 27.93 21.27 13.81
CA ARG A 659 26.73 20.52 13.42
C ARG A 659 25.52 21.15 14.12
N GLU A 660 24.99 22.21 13.51
CA GLU A 660 23.86 22.98 14.07
C GLU A 660 22.61 22.92 13.18
N THR A 661 22.68 22.24 12.03
CA THR A 661 21.55 22.12 11.12
C THR A 661 20.83 20.80 11.36
N LEU A 662 19.60 20.89 11.85
CA LEU A 662 18.70 19.75 11.98
C LEU A 662 18.21 19.30 10.61
N TYR A 663 18.66 18.14 10.17
CA TYR A 663 18.34 17.56 8.87
C TYR A 663 16.83 17.33 8.71
N ASN A 664 16.18 16.78 9.74
CA ASN A 664 14.73 16.51 9.78
C ASN A 664 13.92 17.75 9.39
N ARG A 665 14.16 18.85 10.11
CA ARG A 665 13.53 20.15 9.88
C ARG A 665 13.81 20.70 8.48
N GLU A 666 15.03 20.54 7.98
CA GLU A 666 15.42 21.06 6.68
C GLU A 666 14.74 20.32 5.52
N MET A 667 14.53 19.00 5.64
CA MET A 667 13.80 18.19 4.66
C MET A 667 12.36 18.68 4.48
N VAL A 668 11.67 18.89 5.61
CA VAL A 668 10.29 19.39 5.63
C VAL A 668 10.20 20.83 5.13
N GLU A 669 11.02 21.74 5.65
CA GLU A 669 11.01 23.16 5.25
C GLU A 669 11.24 23.34 3.73
N LYS A 670 12.03 22.45 3.13
CA LYS A 670 12.31 22.44 1.70
C LYS A 670 11.21 21.76 0.88
N GLY A 671 10.35 20.94 1.46
CA GLY A 671 9.37 20.14 0.74
C GLY A 671 9.95 18.89 0.08
N TYR A 672 10.95 18.24 0.71
CA TYR A 672 11.38 16.90 0.29
C TYR A 672 10.64 15.78 1.03
N ALA A 673 10.04 16.10 2.17
CA ALA A 673 9.43 15.13 3.08
C ALA A 673 8.08 15.66 3.58
N ARG A 674 7.20 14.72 3.92
CA ARG A 674 6.04 14.94 4.80
C ARG A 674 6.42 14.71 6.25
N VAL A 675 5.55 15.14 7.17
CA VAL A 675 5.64 14.90 8.60
C VAL A 675 4.67 13.80 8.94
N TYR A 676 5.18 12.67 9.42
CA TYR A 676 4.30 11.63 9.92
C TYR A 676 3.83 11.97 11.35
N GLY A 677 2.62 11.57 11.70
CA GLY A 677 2.07 11.74 13.04
C GLY A 677 2.58 10.73 14.06
N SER A 678 3.27 11.24 15.08
CA SER A 678 3.48 10.54 16.35
C SER A 678 3.61 11.56 17.49
N THR A 679 3.98 11.11 18.69
CA THR A 679 4.09 11.96 19.89
C THR A 679 5.39 12.78 20.00
N PHE A 680 6.24 12.79 18.98
CA PHE A 680 7.54 13.46 19.04
C PHE A 680 7.41 14.96 19.34
N GLU A 681 8.39 15.52 20.06
CA GLU A 681 8.32 16.86 20.64
C GLU A 681 8.15 17.96 19.58
N ASP A 682 8.82 17.81 18.43
CA ASP A 682 8.86 18.82 17.36
C ASP A 682 7.73 18.68 16.31
N HIS A 683 6.77 17.77 16.50
CA HIS A 683 5.71 17.46 15.53
C HIS A 683 4.98 18.70 15.03
N ASP A 684 4.46 19.50 15.95
CA ASP A 684 3.69 20.69 15.58
C ASP A 684 4.59 21.76 14.92
N GLU A 685 5.88 21.84 15.24
CA GLU A 685 6.78 22.74 14.50
C GLU A 685 6.97 22.25 13.07
N PHE A 686 7.27 20.97 12.88
CA PHE A 686 7.53 20.39 11.57
C PHE A 686 6.30 20.48 10.69
N TRP A 687 5.11 20.14 11.20
CA TRP A 687 3.88 20.24 10.45
C TRP A 687 3.61 21.67 9.95
N ALA A 688 3.94 22.71 10.73
CA ALA A 688 3.81 24.09 10.21
C ALA A 688 4.79 24.41 9.08
N LEU A 689 5.99 23.82 9.09
CA LEU A 689 6.95 23.95 8.00
C LEU A 689 6.45 23.22 6.75
N GLU A 690 5.82 22.07 6.92
CA GLU A 690 5.17 21.34 5.83
C GLU A 690 4.02 22.16 5.25
N GLN A 691 3.12 22.67 6.09
CA GLN A 691 2.00 23.50 5.66
C GLN A 691 2.47 24.74 4.87
N ASP A 692 3.58 25.37 5.30
CA ASP A 692 4.23 26.47 4.57
C ASP A 692 4.82 25.99 3.23
N ALA A 693 5.45 24.81 3.19
CA ALA A 693 5.99 24.22 1.97
C ALA A 693 4.89 23.88 0.96
N ARG A 694 3.76 23.35 1.44
CA ARG A 694 2.55 23.04 0.68
C ARG A 694 1.91 24.30 0.10
N SER A 695 1.69 25.31 0.96
CA SER A 695 1.12 26.60 0.55
C SER A 695 1.97 27.36 -0.49
N ASP A 696 3.28 27.17 -0.45
CA ASP A 696 4.23 27.78 -1.38
C ASP A 696 4.55 26.89 -2.61
N ALA A 697 3.87 25.74 -2.77
CA ALA A 697 4.09 24.76 -3.83
C ALA A 697 5.58 24.38 -3.98
N ARG A 698 6.24 24.10 -2.85
CA ARG A 698 7.68 23.78 -2.84
C ARG A 698 7.87 22.29 -3.10
N ARG A 699 8.62 21.98 -4.17
CA ARG A 699 9.17 20.64 -4.43
C ARG A 699 8.08 19.57 -4.55
N VAL A 700 8.04 18.52 -3.73
CA VAL A 700 7.05 17.44 -3.85
C VAL A 700 5.63 18.00 -3.82
N TRP A 701 5.43 19.12 -3.12
CA TRP A 701 4.15 19.83 -3.04
C TRP A 701 3.79 20.70 -4.25
N THR A 702 4.55 20.65 -5.36
CA THR A 702 4.26 21.47 -6.55
C THR A 702 2.92 21.12 -7.18
N GLU A 703 2.55 19.84 -7.18
CA GLU A 703 1.31 19.31 -7.76
C GLU A 703 0.20 19.09 -6.72
N SER A 704 0.46 19.45 -5.44
CA SER A 704 -0.50 19.25 -4.35
C SER A 704 -1.69 20.20 -4.49
N ASP A 705 -2.87 19.67 -4.83
CA ASP A 705 -4.11 20.45 -4.92
C ASP A 705 -5.34 19.68 -4.41
N ILE A 706 -5.73 19.92 -3.16
CA ILE A 706 -6.92 19.31 -2.56
C ILE A 706 -8.23 19.79 -3.19
N SER A 707 -8.23 20.90 -3.93
CA SER A 707 -9.45 21.43 -4.54
C SER A 707 -9.86 20.70 -5.82
N GLU A 708 -8.93 19.95 -6.42
CA GLU A 708 -9.17 19.08 -7.57
C GLU A 708 -9.48 17.63 -7.13
N ALA A 709 -9.36 17.32 -5.84
CA ALA A 709 -9.63 15.99 -5.31
C ALA A 709 -11.05 15.52 -5.61
N SER A 710 -11.17 14.37 -6.27
CA SER A 710 -12.44 13.71 -6.53
C SER A 710 -13.10 13.23 -5.21
N PRO A 711 -14.46 13.24 -5.12
CA PRO A 711 -15.15 12.72 -3.94
C PRO A 711 -14.81 11.24 -3.69
N TYR A 712 -14.41 10.91 -2.46
CA TYR A 712 -14.00 9.57 -2.08
C TYR A 712 -14.90 9.03 -0.95
N ARG A 713 -15.60 7.92 -1.19
CA ARG A 713 -16.52 7.29 -0.21
C ARG A 713 -17.55 8.27 0.39
N ASP A 714 -18.08 9.15 -0.45
CA ASP A 714 -18.97 10.25 -0.06
C ASP A 714 -20.46 10.00 -0.41
N GLY A 715 -20.93 8.77 -0.16
CA GLY A 715 -22.25 8.28 -0.54
C GLY A 715 -23.40 8.60 0.45
N GLU A 716 -24.60 8.12 0.13
CA GLU A 716 -25.75 8.17 1.07
C GLU A 716 -25.55 7.17 2.21
N ILE A 717 -25.59 7.65 3.46
CA ILE A 717 -25.41 6.81 4.66
C ILE A 717 -26.54 5.77 4.79
N ALA A 718 -26.20 4.51 4.54
CA ALA A 718 -27.07 3.35 4.59
C ALA A 718 -26.63 2.34 5.66
N GLU A 719 -25.34 2.04 5.76
CA GLU A 719 -24.80 1.02 6.68
C GLU A 719 -23.41 1.40 7.20
N LEU A 720 -23.18 1.12 8.48
CA LEU A 720 -21.88 1.30 9.14
C LEU A 720 -21.37 -0.05 9.63
N PHE A 721 -20.06 -0.23 9.65
CA PHE A 721 -19.41 -1.21 10.52
C PHE A 721 -18.83 -0.52 11.75
N VAL A 722 -18.80 -1.20 12.89
CA VAL A 722 -18.45 -0.60 14.18
C VAL A 722 -17.43 -1.50 14.89
N PRO A 723 -16.15 -1.46 14.50
CA PRO A 723 -15.11 -2.34 15.02
C PRO A 723 -14.86 -2.12 16.51
N ASP A 724 -14.55 -3.18 17.25
CA ASP A 724 -14.29 -3.13 18.70
C ASP A 724 -15.35 -2.34 19.47
N ALA A 725 -16.62 -2.52 19.12
CA ALA A 725 -17.71 -1.68 19.61
C ALA A 725 -17.84 -1.69 21.14
N ALA A 726 -17.57 -0.57 21.79
CA ALA A 726 -17.97 -0.29 23.16
C ALA A 726 -19.40 0.26 23.19
N VAL A 727 -20.21 -0.16 24.17
CA VAL A 727 -21.52 0.45 24.39
C VAL A 727 -21.37 1.89 24.90
N LEU A 728 -22.26 2.78 24.49
CA LEU A 728 -22.35 4.10 25.09
C LEU A 728 -23.19 4.12 26.37
N ASP A 729 -22.62 4.74 27.37
CA ASP A 729 -23.24 5.00 28.65
C ASP A 729 -23.50 6.49 28.87
N ARG A 730 -24.12 6.78 30.01
CA ARG A 730 -24.36 8.12 30.53
C ARG A 730 -24.13 8.09 32.04
N ASP A 731 -23.81 9.22 32.66
CA ASP A 731 -23.78 9.36 34.12
C ASP A 731 -25.06 8.78 34.78
N ASN A 732 -24.96 7.53 35.27
CA ASN A 732 -26.03 6.71 35.85
C ASN A 732 -27.15 6.24 34.90
N GLY A 733 -26.83 5.74 33.70
CA GLY A 733 -27.77 4.96 32.88
C GLY A 733 -27.49 5.04 31.38
N ARG A 734 -28.47 4.66 30.55
CA ARG A 734 -28.33 4.75 29.08
C ARG A 734 -28.48 6.18 28.55
N PRO A 735 -27.81 6.53 27.45
CA PRO A 735 -28.07 7.73 26.66
C PRO A 735 -29.56 7.90 26.32
N ARG A 736 -29.96 9.14 26.04
CA ARG A 736 -31.34 9.42 25.62
C ARG A 736 -31.45 9.06 24.14
N PRO A 737 -32.58 8.49 23.66
CA PRO A 737 -32.71 8.19 22.24
C PRO A 737 -32.54 9.38 21.30
N GLN A 738 -32.80 10.61 21.77
CA GLN A 738 -32.56 11.83 20.99
C GLN A 738 -31.09 12.28 20.94
N THR A 739 -30.17 11.53 21.54
CA THR A 739 -28.74 11.82 21.54
C THR A 739 -27.94 10.63 21.02
N VAL A 740 -28.61 9.65 20.40
CA VAL A 740 -27.97 8.47 19.81
C VAL A 740 -28.14 8.56 18.31
N ALA A 741 -27.03 8.49 17.61
CA ALA A 741 -26.95 8.57 16.15
C ALA A 741 -26.72 7.19 15.52
N ALA A 742 -26.20 6.21 16.25
CA ALA A 742 -26.13 4.82 15.77
C ALA A 742 -26.45 3.85 16.90
N TYR A 743 -27.24 2.83 16.58
CA TYR A 743 -27.58 1.71 17.45
C TYR A 743 -27.10 0.40 16.87
N SER A 744 -26.79 -0.59 17.69
CA SER A 744 -26.61 -1.96 17.21
C SER A 744 -27.88 -2.52 16.59
N GLU A 745 -27.75 -3.55 15.76
CA GLU A 745 -28.88 -4.36 15.34
C GLU A 745 -29.55 -5.09 16.52
N PRO A 746 -30.82 -5.51 16.38
CA PRO A 746 -31.47 -6.39 17.35
C PRO A 746 -30.69 -7.70 17.50
N GLU A 747 -30.62 -8.21 18.73
CA GLU A 747 -29.98 -9.49 19.08
C GLU A 747 -28.45 -9.44 19.23
N ALA A 748 -27.80 -8.31 18.89
CA ALA A 748 -26.44 -8.02 19.32
C ALA A 748 -26.25 -8.24 20.84
N ALA A 749 -25.16 -8.91 21.19
CA ALA A 749 -24.78 -9.20 22.55
C ALA A 749 -24.10 -7.99 23.21
N LEU A 750 -24.18 -7.94 24.54
CA LEU A 750 -23.46 -7.01 25.38
C LEU A 750 -22.66 -7.83 26.39
N GLY A 751 -21.34 -7.85 26.25
CA GLY A 751 -20.50 -8.92 26.82
C GLY A 751 -21.02 -10.30 26.42
N ASP A 752 -21.02 -11.26 27.35
CA ASP A 752 -21.48 -12.64 27.09
C ASP A 752 -23.02 -12.79 26.96
N GLN A 753 -23.78 -11.71 26.99
CA GLN A 753 -25.25 -11.75 27.06
C GLN A 753 -25.92 -11.23 25.79
N THR A 754 -26.53 -12.14 25.03
CA THR A 754 -27.43 -11.78 23.93
C THR A 754 -28.65 -11.03 24.46
N SER A 755 -28.93 -9.86 23.88
CA SER A 755 -30.02 -8.98 24.32
C SER A 755 -30.91 -8.63 23.14
N ARG A 756 -32.24 -8.73 23.33
CA ARG A 756 -33.22 -8.24 22.33
C ARG A 756 -33.32 -6.71 22.24
N LYS A 757 -32.43 -5.99 22.93
CA LYS A 757 -32.42 -4.52 22.96
C LYS A 757 -31.24 -4.05 22.14
N LYS A 758 -31.49 -3.06 21.30
CA LYS A 758 -30.43 -2.28 20.65
C LYS A 758 -29.55 -1.59 21.68
N HIS A 759 -28.26 -1.50 21.40
CA HIS A 759 -27.28 -0.83 22.24
C HIS A 759 -26.78 0.43 21.53
N PRO A 760 -26.67 1.57 22.22
CA PRO A 760 -26.17 2.79 21.59
C PRO A 760 -24.68 2.66 21.31
N LEU A 761 -24.27 2.92 20.07
CA LEU A 761 -22.90 2.79 19.58
C LEU A 761 -22.26 4.16 19.31
N PHE A 762 -23.06 5.12 18.86
CA PHE A 762 -22.61 6.49 18.60
C PHE A 762 -23.61 7.51 19.11
N GLY A 763 -23.15 8.59 19.75
CA GLY A 763 -23.99 9.60 20.38
C GLY A 763 -23.58 11.02 20.04
N VAL A 764 -24.57 11.88 19.81
CA VAL A 764 -24.39 13.29 19.46
C VAL A 764 -25.13 14.17 20.47
N ASP A 765 -24.40 15.03 21.19
CA ASP A 765 -24.95 16.09 22.04
C ASP A 765 -24.71 17.45 21.38
N SER A 766 -25.55 17.77 20.40
CA SER A 766 -25.48 19.02 19.63
C SER A 766 -25.66 20.28 20.48
N ALA A 767 -26.21 20.17 21.70
CA ALA A 767 -26.26 21.30 22.63
C ALA A 767 -24.92 21.56 23.34
N ALA A 768 -24.05 20.54 23.40
CA ALA A 768 -22.70 20.65 23.93
C ALA A 768 -21.65 20.84 22.82
N GLY A 769 -21.98 20.57 21.55
CA GLY A 769 -20.99 20.56 20.46
C GLY A 769 -20.08 19.33 20.50
N VAL A 770 -20.57 18.22 21.07
CA VAL A 770 -19.76 17.01 21.33
C VAL A 770 -20.43 15.76 20.80
N ALA A 771 -19.67 14.92 20.10
CA ALA A 771 -20.02 13.55 19.76
C ALA A 771 -19.14 12.55 20.53
N VAL A 772 -19.69 11.37 20.83
CA VAL A 772 -18.97 10.26 21.46
C VAL A 772 -19.32 8.98 20.73
N GLY A 773 -18.33 8.31 20.15
CA GLY A 773 -18.42 6.98 19.56
C GLY A 773 -17.80 5.93 20.46
N GLY A 774 -18.34 4.72 20.45
CA GLY A 774 -17.76 3.57 21.14
C GLY A 774 -16.76 2.78 20.28
N SER A 775 -16.39 3.30 19.11
CA SER A 775 -15.56 2.62 18.13
C SER A 775 -14.74 3.61 17.31
N LEU A 776 -13.61 3.15 16.77
CA LEU A 776 -12.72 3.84 15.87
C LEU A 776 -13.23 3.67 14.43
N LEU A 777 -14.21 4.49 14.03
CA LEU A 777 -14.92 4.30 12.75
C LEU A 777 -14.07 4.54 11.50
N ILE A 778 -12.92 5.21 11.65
CA ILE A 778 -12.03 5.67 10.58
C ILE A 778 -10.66 4.97 10.61
N ASP A 779 -10.64 3.78 11.21
CA ASP A 779 -9.45 2.97 11.37
C ASP A 779 -9.07 2.30 10.05
N GLU A 780 -7.92 2.68 9.50
CA GLU A 780 -7.44 2.19 8.21
C GLU A 780 -7.06 0.70 8.22
N SER A 781 -6.85 0.09 9.38
CA SER A 781 -6.54 -1.34 9.46
C SER A 781 -7.67 -2.26 9.00
N TYR A 782 -8.83 -1.68 8.70
CA TYR A 782 -9.98 -2.33 8.07
C TYR A 782 -10.04 -2.11 6.55
N GLU A 783 -9.00 -1.54 5.94
CA GLU A 783 -8.90 -1.40 4.49
C GLU A 783 -8.22 -2.63 3.88
N GLN A 784 -8.68 -3.03 2.70
CA GLN A 784 -8.19 -4.23 2.03
C GLN A 784 -6.70 -4.11 1.68
N LEU A 785 -6.28 -2.93 1.22
CA LEU A 785 -4.88 -2.62 0.92
C LEU A 785 -4.00 -2.69 2.18
N GLU A 786 -4.54 -2.42 3.37
CA GLU A 786 -3.81 -2.60 4.64
C GLU A 786 -3.76 -4.08 5.09
N GLY A 787 -4.23 -5.01 4.25
CA GLY A 787 -4.23 -6.45 4.51
C GLY A 787 -5.47 -6.95 5.24
N PHE A 788 -6.53 -6.15 5.33
CA PHE A 788 -7.79 -6.63 5.88
C PHE A 788 -8.47 -7.63 4.92
N GLY A 789 -8.90 -8.78 5.45
CA GLY A 789 -9.45 -9.88 4.65
C GLY A 789 -10.83 -9.64 4.02
N ALA A 790 -11.39 -8.44 4.13
CA ALA A 790 -12.65 -8.06 3.51
C ALA A 790 -12.60 -6.62 3.01
N ASP A 791 -13.30 -6.35 1.90
CA ASP A 791 -13.48 -4.99 1.40
C ASP A 791 -14.52 -4.23 2.27
N THR A 792 -14.08 -3.14 2.90
CA THR A 792 -14.95 -2.26 3.71
C THR A 792 -15.28 -0.93 3.02
N SER A 793 -14.79 -0.71 1.80
CA SER A 793 -14.96 0.54 1.05
C SER A 793 -16.44 0.93 0.87
N GLY A 794 -17.32 -0.08 0.80
CA GLY A 794 -18.77 0.08 0.66
C GLY A 794 -19.55 0.50 1.91
N PHE A 795 -18.91 0.64 3.08
CA PHE A 795 -19.56 1.16 4.29
C PHE A 795 -19.42 2.68 4.43
N ASP A 796 -20.44 3.30 5.02
CA ASP A 796 -20.61 4.77 5.05
C ASP A 796 -19.95 5.44 6.27
N ASN A 797 -18.95 4.79 6.87
CA ASN A 797 -18.28 5.24 8.08
C ASN A 797 -17.73 6.67 7.95
N PHE A 798 -17.09 6.97 6.82
CA PHE A 798 -16.44 8.26 6.57
C PHE A 798 -17.47 9.37 6.37
N ALA A 799 -18.43 9.17 5.45
CA ALA A 799 -19.54 10.09 5.24
C ALA A 799 -20.32 10.36 6.53
N PHE A 800 -20.58 9.32 7.33
CA PHE A 800 -21.26 9.46 8.63
C PHE A 800 -20.50 10.35 9.61
N LEU A 801 -19.19 10.13 9.80
CA LEU A 801 -18.40 10.92 10.72
C LEU A 801 -18.28 12.38 10.25
N SER A 802 -18.06 12.59 8.95
CA SER A 802 -17.98 13.92 8.33
C SER A 802 -19.28 14.70 8.47
N ASP A 803 -20.43 14.07 8.27
CA ASP A 803 -21.74 14.71 8.46
C ASP A 803 -22.04 15.04 9.93
N VAL A 804 -21.55 14.20 10.87
CA VAL A 804 -21.61 14.52 12.31
C VAL A 804 -20.77 15.75 12.63
N ILE A 805 -19.55 15.83 12.08
CA ILE A 805 -18.67 16.99 12.23
C ILE A 805 -19.35 18.24 11.68
N GLU A 806 -19.90 18.19 10.47
CA GLU A 806 -20.60 19.31 9.85
C GLU A 806 -21.83 19.74 10.66
N THR A 807 -22.57 18.79 11.24
CA THR A 807 -23.73 19.07 12.09
C THR A 807 -23.34 19.81 13.38
N LEU A 808 -22.14 19.56 13.91
CA LEU A 808 -21.66 20.13 15.17
C LEU A 808 -20.90 21.44 15.00
N ALA A 809 -20.16 21.59 13.90
CA ALA A 809 -19.31 22.74 13.63
C ALA A 809 -20.15 24.00 13.39
N GLY A 810 -19.65 25.14 13.88
CA GLY A 810 -20.25 26.45 13.63
C GLY A 810 -20.04 26.93 12.19
N ASP A 811 -20.83 27.92 11.76
CA ASP A 811 -20.62 28.55 10.45
C ASP A 811 -19.26 29.28 10.38
N GLY A 812 -18.55 29.14 9.25
CA GLY A 812 -17.34 29.91 8.95
C GLY A 812 -16.06 29.45 9.65
N ARG A 813 -16.00 28.17 10.06
CA ARG A 813 -14.76 27.50 10.45
C ARG A 813 -13.87 27.28 9.23
N GLU A 814 -12.57 27.10 9.46
CA GLU A 814 -11.61 26.73 8.43
C GLU A 814 -11.82 25.29 7.97
N ASP A 815 -11.38 24.97 6.76
CA ASP A 815 -11.51 23.64 6.15
C ASP A 815 -10.38 22.72 6.61
N ILE A 816 -10.27 22.54 7.94
CA ILE A 816 -9.30 21.66 8.58
C ILE A 816 -9.92 20.90 9.75
N VAL A 817 -9.63 19.61 9.85
CA VAL A 817 -9.99 18.74 10.97
C VAL A 817 -8.70 18.26 11.62
N PHE A 818 -8.58 18.44 12.93
CA PHE A 818 -7.46 17.91 13.68
C PHE A 818 -7.81 16.58 14.36
N ILE A 819 -6.83 15.69 14.48
CA ILE A 819 -6.84 14.55 15.39
C ILE A 819 -5.77 14.74 16.48
N ASP A 820 -6.09 14.38 17.72
CA ASP A 820 -5.14 14.42 18.84
C ASP A 820 -4.10 13.31 18.73
N GLY A 821 -2.82 13.70 18.64
CA GLY A 821 -1.67 12.79 18.66
C GLY A 821 -0.79 12.91 19.89
N GLY A 822 -0.96 13.96 20.70
CA GLY A 822 -0.04 14.32 21.79
C GLY A 822 -0.18 13.49 23.06
N HIS A 823 -1.12 12.54 23.11
CA HIS A 823 -1.43 11.77 24.31
C HIS A 823 -1.21 10.26 24.15
N GLY A 824 -0.30 9.89 23.24
CA GLY A 824 0.17 8.50 23.04
C GLY A 824 -0.74 7.66 22.16
N GLN A 825 -1.47 8.28 21.24
CA GLN A 825 -2.34 7.56 20.31
C GLN A 825 -1.58 6.68 19.33
N PHE A 826 -0.42 7.15 18.89
CA PHE A 826 0.41 6.45 17.91
C PHE A 826 0.90 5.11 18.45
N GLY A 827 0.74 4.05 17.65
CA GLY A 827 1.28 2.72 17.94
C GLY A 827 0.51 1.90 18.99
N VAL A 828 -0.72 2.26 19.38
CA VAL A 828 -1.59 1.42 20.24
C VAL A 828 -2.86 0.98 19.51
N ASP A 829 -3.25 -0.30 19.64
CA ASP A 829 -4.38 -0.93 18.92
C ASP A 829 -5.78 -0.38 19.25
N TYR A 830 -5.92 0.62 20.12
CA TYR A 830 -7.20 1.13 20.63
C TYR A 830 -7.38 2.64 20.51
N ALA A 831 -6.46 3.32 19.82
CA ALA A 831 -6.48 4.74 19.51
C ALA A 831 -6.11 4.96 18.05
N LEU A 832 -6.18 6.18 17.52
CA LEU A 832 -5.73 6.54 16.16
C LEU A 832 -4.90 7.81 16.25
N SER A 833 -3.76 7.84 15.56
CA SER A 833 -3.12 9.06 15.05
C SER A 833 -3.68 9.40 13.65
N ASN A 834 -3.21 10.48 13.02
CA ASN A 834 -3.54 10.71 11.60
C ASN A 834 -2.93 9.62 10.70
N GLU A 835 -1.77 9.06 11.09
CA GLU A 835 -1.09 7.96 10.38
C GLU A 835 -1.84 6.63 10.40
N ASP A 836 -2.91 6.53 11.18
CA ASP A 836 -3.79 5.37 11.24
C ASP A 836 -5.16 5.64 10.57
N ALA A 837 -5.29 6.76 9.86
CA ALA A 837 -6.54 7.25 9.28
C ALA A 837 -6.33 7.93 7.92
N ALA A 838 -5.33 7.51 7.14
CA ALA A 838 -4.99 8.12 5.85
C ALA A 838 -6.18 8.02 4.86
N TYR A 839 -6.92 6.92 4.85
CA TYR A 839 -8.11 6.79 3.99
C TYR A 839 -9.24 7.76 4.37
N TYR A 840 -9.32 8.18 5.64
CA TYR A 840 -10.25 9.23 6.06
C TYR A 840 -9.73 10.63 5.69
N GLN A 841 -8.41 10.83 5.67
CA GLN A 841 -7.79 12.00 5.03
C GLN A 841 -8.24 12.08 3.56
N ARG A 842 -8.11 10.99 2.79
CA ARG A 842 -8.60 10.89 1.40
C ARG A 842 -10.04 11.32 1.20
N HIS A 843 -10.90 10.91 2.11
CA HIS A 843 -12.30 11.29 2.12
C HIS A 843 -12.51 12.80 2.36
N LEU A 844 -11.78 13.37 3.32
CA LEU A 844 -11.90 14.79 3.68
C LEU A 844 -11.34 15.70 2.57
N GLU A 845 -10.30 15.27 1.88
CA GLU A 845 -9.72 16.00 0.75
C GLU A 845 -10.71 16.08 -0.41
N GLY A 846 -11.47 15.00 -0.69
CA GLY A 846 -12.60 15.03 -1.64
C GLY A 846 -13.75 15.98 -1.25
N ARG A 847 -13.73 16.51 -0.02
CA ARG A 847 -14.62 17.57 0.47
C ARG A 847 -13.89 18.94 0.60
N GLY A 848 -12.65 19.03 0.14
CA GLY A 848 -11.78 20.21 0.25
C GLY A 848 -11.33 20.53 1.67
N ILE A 849 -11.22 19.51 2.54
CA ILE A 849 -10.88 19.65 3.96
C ILE A 849 -9.54 18.93 4.23
N THR A 850 -8.60 19.66 4.83
CA THR A 850 -7.33 19.10 5.32
C THR A 850 -7.55 18.29 6.60
N PHE A 851 -6.85 17.17 6.75
CA PHE A 851 -6.89 16.33 7.95
C PHE A 851 -5.50 16.12 8.52
N GLU A 852 -5.30 16.56 9.76
CA GLU A 852 -3.95 16.63 10.32
C GLU A 852 -3.90 16.31 11.80
N GLN A 853 -2.71 15.98 12.29
CA GLN A 853 -2.49 15.75 13.71
C GLN A 853 -2.11 17.05 14.45
N ILE A 854 -2.49 17.13 15.73
CA ILE A 854 -1.98 18.14 16.66
C ILE A 854 -1.55 17.48 17.97
N ASN A 855 -0.35 17.83 18.46
CA ASN A 855 0.18 17.32 19.72
C ASN A 855 -0.09 18.28 20.88
N ASP A 856 0.08 19.59 20.68
CA ASP A 856 -0.25 20.62 21.67
C ASP A 856 -1.57 21.32 21.33
N VAL A 857 -2.66 20.81 21.91
CA VAL A 857 -4.01 21.38 21.79
C VAL A 857 -4.16 22.78 22.42
N THR A 858 -3.13 23.31 23.09
CA THR A 858 -3.12 24.68 23.63
C THR A 858 -2.64 25.72 22.63
N LEU A 859 -2.10 25.30 21.49
CA LEU A 859 -1.71 26.19 20.41
C LEU A 859 -2.92 26.89 19.78
N ASP A 860 -2.71 28.12 19.30
CA ASP A 860 -3.74 28.93 18.66
C ASP A 860 -4.31 28.28 17.38
N ARG A 861 -3.62 27.28 16.81
CA ARG A 861 -4.02 26.55 15.60
C ARG A 861 -5.38 25.86 15.74
N LEU A 862 -5.68 25.32 16.92
CA LEU A 862 -6.98 24.70 17.17
C LEU A 862 -8.13 25.71 17.02
N SER A 863 -7.90 27.00 17.28
CA SER A 863 -8.99 28.00 17.38
C SER A 863 -9.80 28.22 16.10
N GLY A 864 -9.23 27.97 14.91
CA GLY A 864 -9.89 28.11 13.59
C GLY A 864 -10.52 26.83 13.05
N ALA A 865 -10.03 25.67 13.49
CA ALA A 865 -10.33 24.35 12.91
C ALA A 865 -11.82 23.96 12.96
N ARG A 866 -12.29 23.18 11.99
CA ARG A 866 -13.66 22.67 11.95
C ARG A 866 -13.94 21.73 13.12
N ALA A 867 -13.04 20.79 13.37
CA ALA A 867 -13.20 19.79 14.41
C ALA A 867 -11.88 19.38 15.06
N LEU A 868 -12.00 18.79 16.26
CA LEU A 868 -10.98 18.00 16.93
C LEU A 868 -11.53 16.59 17.19
N ILE A 869 -10.88 15.59 16.63
CA ILE A 869 -11.09 14.18 16.90
C ILE A 869 -10.13 13.78 18.03
N VAL A 870 -10.65 13.13 19.07
CA VAL A 870 -9.86 12.60 20.17
C VAL A 870 -10.18 11.12 20.32
N THR A 871 -9.25 10.25 19.94
CA THR A 871 -9.37 8.82 20.25
C THR A 871 -8.93 8.53 21.68
N THR A 872 -9.12 7.31 22.16
CA THR A 872 -8.80 6.93 23.55
C THR A 872 -7.32 7.20 23.89
N PRO A 873 -6.99 8.17 24.75
CA PRO A 873 -5.61 8.58 24.97
C PRO A 873 -4.92 7.71 26.02
N VAL A 874 -3.63 7.42 25.81
CA VAL A 874 -2.78 6.67 26.75
C VAL A 874 -2.50 7.52 28.00
N SER A 875 -2.20 8.80 27.81
CA SER A 875 -1.98 9.76 28.89
C SER A 875 -3.21 10.65 29.11
N SER A 876 -3.32 11.25 30.29
CA SER A 876 -4.44 12.13 30.62
C SER A 876 -4.19 13.57 30.20
N PHE A 877 -5.17 14.22 29.57
CA PHE A 877 -5.19 15.66 29.35
C PHE A 877 -5.01 16.44 30.67
N THR A 878 -4.05 17.35 30.67
CA THR A 878 -3.85 18.33 31.74
C THR A 878 -5.09 19.24 31.91
N PRO A 879 -5.24 19.91 33.06
CA PRO A 879 -6.30 20.90 33.25
C PRO A 879 -6.28 22.02 32.22
N GLU A 880 -5.10 22.43 31.77
CA GLU A 880 -4.86 23.47 30.78
C GLU A 880 -5.31 23.02 29.38
N GLU A 881 -4.86 21.86 28.91
CA GLU A 881 -5.27 21.28 27.61
C GLU A 881 -6.78 21.05 27.56
N ALA A 882 -7.36 20.42 28.59
CA ALA A 882 -8.80 20.22 28.65
C ALA A 882 -9.59 21.55 28.67
N ALA A 883 -9.00 22.63 29.18
CA ALA A 883 -9.61 23.96 29.10
C ALA A 883 -9.51 24.58 27.70
N ALA A 884 -8.43 24.31 26.96
CA ALA A 884 -8.26 24.71 25.57
C ALA A 884 -9.29 24.02 24.66
N VAL A 885 -9.41 22.68 24.76
CA VAL A 885 -10.44 21.90 24.03
C VAL A 885 -11.85 22.39 24.36
N ARG A 886 -12.13 22.70 25.63
CA ARG A 886 -13.41 23.28 26.04
C ARG A 886 -13.65 24.65 25.41
N SER A 887 -12.62 25.51 25.33
CA SER A 887 -12.72 26.84 24.71
C SER A 887 -13.00 26.72 23.22
N PHE A 888 -12.25 25.87 22.52
CA PHE A 888 -12.47 25.58 21.10
C PHE A 888 -13.91 25.18 20.80
N ARG A 889 -14.44 24.24 21.58
CA ARG A 889 -15.84 23.81 21.52
C ARG A 889 -16.81 24.97 21.78
N ASP A 890 -16.57 25.76 22.83
CA ASP A 890 -17.41 26.92 23.17
C ASP A 890 -17.42 28.00 22.06
N ASP A 891 -16.34 28.08 21.29
CA ASP A 891 -16.18 28.99 20.15
C ASP A 891 -16.74 28.41 18.83
N GLY A 892 -17.34 27.22 18.88
CA GLY A 892 -18.07 26.60 17.76
C GLY A 892 -17.32 25.49 17.02
N GLY A 893 -16.16 25.05 17.52
CA GLY A 893 -15.50 23.84 17.02
C GLY A 893 -16.27 22.56 17.42
N ALA A 894 -16.30 21.56 16.54
CA ALA A 894 -16.84 20.25 16.86
C ALA A 894 -15.80 19.41 17.63
N VAL A 895 -16.19 18.76 18.72
CA VAL A 895 -15.31 17.78 19.40
C VAL A 895 -15.90 16.39 19.28
N VAL A 896 -15.17 15.48 18.66
CA VAL A 896 -15.58 14.08 18.50
C VAL A 896 -14.65 13.20 19.31
N CYS A 897 -15.20 12.42 20.24
CA CYS A 897 -14.43 11.47 21.04
C CYS A 897 -14.72 10.04 20.60
N LEU A 898 -13.71 9.29 20.16
CA LEU A 898 -13.85 7.90 19.70
C LEU A 898 -13.20 6.93 20.70
N GLY A 899 -14.03 6.09 21.31
CA GLY A 899 -13.61 5.01 22.20
C GLY A 899 -13.37 3.69 21.48
N SER A 900 -12.92 2.69 22.21
CA SER A 900 -12.86 1.30 21.74
C SER A 900 -13.06 0.34 22.92
N ALA A 901 -13.69 -0.81 22.69
CA ALA A 901 -13.78 -1.89 23.68
C ALA A 901 -12.45 -2.66 23.83
N ALA A 902 -11.49 -2.47 22.94
CA ALA A 902 -10.12 -2.97 23.08
C ALA A 902 -9.29 -2.15 24.07
N ALA A 903 -9.70 -0.90 24.35
CA ALA A 903 -8.95 0.01 25.20
C ALA A 903 -8.86 -0.48 26.67
N PRO A 904 -7.68 -0.39 27.31
CA PRO A 904 -7.55 -0.58 28.74
C PRO A 904 -8.46 0.36 29.53
N ALA A 905 -8.87 -0.09 30.73
CA ALA A 905 -9.77 0.67 31.59
C ALA A 905 -9.19 2.05 32.00
N GLU A 906 -7.86 2.17 32.13
CA GLU A 906 -7.19 3.43 32.46
C GLU A 906 -7.23 4.42 31.28
N ALA A 907 -6.93 3.97 30.07
CA ALA A 907 -7.04 4.78 28.85
C ALA A 907 -8.51 5.22 28.60
N THR A 908 -9.47 4.30 28.76
CA THR A 908 -10.91 4.62 28.72
C THR A 908 -11.30 5.65 29.79
N ALA A 909 -10.67 5.63 30.96
CA ALA A 909 -10.90 6.62 32.01
C ALA A 909 -10.32 7.99 31.64
N ASN A 910 -9.17 8.05 30.97
CA ASN A 910 -8.59 9.30 30.47
C ASN A 910 -9.54 9.98 29.46
N LEU A 911 -10.05 9.22 28.48
CA LEU A 911 -11.02 9.73 27.50
C LEU A 911 -12.29 10.24 28.19
N ASN A 912 -12.85 9.46 29.11
CA ASN A 912 -14.06 9.83 29.83
C ASN A 912 -13.86 11.02 30.80
N ASP A 913 -12.64 11.27 31.30
CA ASP A 913 -12.32 12.47 32.08
C ASP A 913 -12.38 13.73 31.20
N LEU A 914 -11.79 13.70 29.99
CA LEU A 914 -11.94 14.77 29.01
C LEU A 914 -13.41 15.00 28.66
N ILE A 915 -14.13 13.95 28.24
CA ILE A 915 -15.57 14.04 27.90
C ILE A 915 -16.38 14.64 29.06
N GLY A 916 -16.05 14.29 30.31
CA GLY A 916 -16.69 14.84 31.51
C GLY A 916 -16.48 16.34 31.70
N ARG A 917 -15.35 16.87 31.24
CA ARG A 917 -15.03 18.31 31.24
C ARG A 917 -15.68 19.07 30.09
N LEU A 918 -16.21 18.36 29.09
CA LEU A 918 -16.87 18.92 27.90
C LEU A 918 -18.40 19.08 28.05
N ASP A 919 -18.92 19.19 29.28
CA ASP A 919 -20.34 19.50 29.59
C ASP A 919 -21.40 18.54 28.99
N THR A 920 -20.98 17.43 28.38
CA THR A 920 -21.85 16.34 27.92
C THR A 920 -21.99 15.26 28.98
N ARG A 921 -23.07 14.49 28.88
CA ARG A 921 -23.31 13.32 29.75
C ARG A 921 -22.96 11.99 29.08
N LEU A 922 -22.66 11.98 27.79
CA LEU A 922 -22.25 10.76 27.07
C LEU A 922 -20.93 10.23 27.64
N ARG A 923 -20.76 8.92 27.67
CA ARG A 923 -19.53 8.23 28.10
C ARG A 923 -19.32 6.98 27.26
N VAL A 924 -18.07 6.62 27.05
CA VAL A 924 -17.70 5.28 26.57
C VAL A 924 -17.88 4.30 27.73
N GLY A 925 -18.72 3.29 27.55
CA GLY A 925 -18.98 2.24 28.53
C GLY A 925 -17.89 1.16 28.50
N GLY A 926 -17.86 0.32 29.54
CA GLY A 926 -16.86 -0.75 29.68
C GLY A 926 -17.29 -2.12 29.16
N GLU A 927 -18.43 -2.22 28.49
CA GLU A 927 -18.94 -3.48 27.94
C GLU A 927 -18.87 -3.46 26.40
N ARG A 928 -18.30 -4.53 25.82
CA ARG A 928 -18.21 -4.78 24.38
C ARG A 928 -19.57 -5.18 23.81
N VAL A 929 -19.86 -4.72 22.59
CA VAL A 929 -21.01 -5.14 21.78
C VAL A 929 -20.50 -6.03 20.66
N THR A 930 -21.11 -7.21 20.50
CA THR A 930 -20.78 -8.16 19.42
C THR A 930 -22.05 -8.61 18.71
N ASP A 931 -21.97 -8.96 17.43
CA ASP A 931 -23.11 -9.46 16.67
C ASP A 931 -22.71 -10.62 15.76
N ALA A 932 -23.18 -11.84 16.08
CA ALA A 932 -22.86 -13.04 15.31
C ALA A 932 -23.64 -13.16 13.99
N THR A 933 -24.56 -12.23 13.70
CA THR A 933 -25.40 -12.25 12.48
C THR A 933 -25.08 -11.10 11.54
N ASN A 934 -24.90 -9.89 12.07
CA ASN A 934 -24.62 -8.69 11.27
C ASN A 934 -23.20 -8.23 11.60
N ASN A 935 -22.22 -8.71 10.84
CA ASN A 935 -20.81 -8.38 11.02
C ASN A 935 -20.05 -8.43 9.70
N VAL A 936 -18.82 -7.91 9.74
CA VAL A 936 -17.85 -7.97 8.65
C VAL A 936 -16.95 -9.19 8.83
N ALA A 937 -16.57 -9.84 7.73
CA ALA A 937 -15.59 -10.93 7.69
C ALA A 937 -15.88 -12.12 8.64
N ASP A 938 -17.16 -12.41 8.91
CA ASP A 938 -17.59 -13.45 9.87
C ASP A 938 -17.04 -13.23 11.30
N ASP A 939 -16.63 -12.00 11.65
CA ASP A 939 -16.10 -11.63 12.96
C ASP A 939 -17.15 -10.89 13.80
N PRO A 940 -17.75 -11.52 14.84
CA PRO A 940 -18.75 -10.89 15.68
C PRO A 940 -18.28 -9.63 16.42
N GLU A 941 -16.98 -9.38 16.54
CA GLU A 941 -16.42 -8.18 17.17
C GLU A 941 -16.45 -6.94 16.25
N ILE A 942 -16.84 -7.11 14.98
CA ILE A 942 -17.01 -6.04 13.99
C ILE A 942 -18.49 -5.99 13.54
N PRO A 943 -19.42 -5.64 14.44
CA PRO A 943 -20.83 -5.59 14.09
C PRO A 943 -21.14 -4.52 13.02
N THR A 944 -22.09 -4.81 12.14
CA THR A 944 -22.66 -3.82 11.21
C THR A 944 -24.01 -3.30 11.71
N THR A 945 -24.42 -2.12 11.23
CA THR A 945 -25.76 -1.60 11.48
C THR A 945 -26.30 -0.64 10.44
N THR A 946 -27.61 -0.74 10.24
CA THR A 946 -28.44 0.17 9.42
C THR A 946 -29.29 1.14 10.27
N ASP A 947 -29.23 1.06 11.62
CA ASP A 947 -30.00 1.95 12.51
C ASP A 947 -29.22 3.23 12.83
N VAL A 948 -29.09 4.07 11.79
CA VAL A 948 -28.28 5.28 11.78
C VAL A 948 -29.16 6.54 11.61
N VAL A 949 -28.85 7.59 12.37
CA VAL A 949 -29.53 8.89 12.38
C VAL A 949 -28.50 10.01 12.64
N VAL A 950 -28.00 10.62 11.58
CA VAL A 950 -26.96 11.67 11.59
C VAL A 950 -27.33 12.90 12.44
N SER A 951 -28.61 13.28 12.47
CA SER A 951 -29.11 14.48 13.15
C SER A 951 -30.30 14.16 14.10
N PRO A 952 -30.06 13.66 15.32
CA PRO A 952 -31.16 13.32 16.22
C PRO A 952 -31.87 14.60 16.71
N GLU A 953 -33.22 14.64 16.60
CA GLU A 953 -34.02 15.87 16.85
C GLU A 953 -33.71 16.54 18.21
N PRO A 954 -33.50 17.87 18.27
CA PRO A 954 -33.32 18.57 19.53
C PRO A 954 -34.56 18.42 20.43
N PRO A 955 -34.39 18.37 21.77
CA PRO A 955 -35.49 18.07 22.68
C PRO A 955 -36.62 19.10 22.55
N ARG A 956 -37.83 18.64 22.23
CA ARG A 956 -39.04 19.47 22.26
C ARG A 956 -39.22 20.08 23.64
N ASN A 957 -39.03 21.39 23.73
CA ASN A 957 -39.15 22.17 24.97
C ASN A 957 -40.56 21.98 25.56
N PRO A 958 -40.74 21.33 26.73
CA PRO A 958 -42.06 21.19 27.33
C PRO A 958 -42.52 22.59 27.78
N GLY A 959 -43.55 23.11 27.12
CA GLY A 959 -44.01 24.50 27.25
C GLY A 959 -43.97 25.02 28.69
N ARG A 960 -43.17 26.07 28.93
CA ARG A 960 -43.16 26.82 30.18
C ARG A 960 -44.58 27.28 30.51
N GLY A 961 -45.18 26.64 31.52
CA GLY A 961 -46.32 27.18 32.24
C GLY A 961 -45.98 28.59 32.73
N ARG A 962 -46.74 29.58 32.25
CA ARG A 962 -46.60 30.98 32.65
C ARG A 962 -46.81 31.12 34.16
N SER A 963 -45.74 31.34 34.91
CA SER A 963 -45.80 31.88 36.26
C SER A 963 -46.00 33.40 36.19
N ASN A 964 -47.05 33.88 36.86
CA ASN A 964 -47.43 35.28 36.93
C ASN A 964 -46.45 36.07 37.81
N GLY A 965 -45.53 36.82 37.19
CA GLY A 965 -44.76 37.89 37.82
C GLY A 965 -45.34 39.26 37.47
N ARG A 966 -45.87 39.97 38.48
CA ARG A 966 -46.50 41.29 38.39
C ARG A 966 -45.52 42.38 37.92
N GLY A 967 -45.94 43.17 36.94
CA GLY A 967 -45.42 44.52 36.65
C GLY A 967 -46.59 45.53 36.52
N PRO A 968 -46.45 46.79 36.97
CA PRO A 968 -47.59 47.69 37.23
C PRO A 968 -47.97 48.58 36.02
N ASN A 969 -49.15 49.18 36.13
CA ASN A 969 -49.70 50.28 35.33
C ASN A 969 -50.37 49.96 33.98
N GLY A 970 -51.68 49.69 34.05
CA GLY A 970 -52.69 50.67 33.64
C GLY A 970 -52.94 50.90 32.14
N GLN A 971 -54.03 50.35 31.60
CA GLN A 971 -55.17 51.15 31.12
C GLN A 971 -56.35 50.25 30.65
N ARG A 972 -57.50 50.53 31.26
CA ARG A 972 -58.91 50.35 30.87
C ARG A 972 -59.27 49.60 29.57
N GLY A 973 -60.16 48.62 29.70
CA GLY A 973 -61.15 48.28 28.67
C GLY A 973 -62.11 47.12 29.05
N ARG A 974 -63.31 47.50 29.53
CA ARG A 974 -64.63 46.81 29.49
C ARG A 974 -64.75 45.68 28.42
N SER A 975 -65.49 44.58 28.53
CA SER A 975 -66.66 44.18 29.36
C SER A 975 -67.13 42.73 29.04
N ASN A 976 -67.68 42.04 30.06
CA ASN A 976 -68.83 41.11 30.10
C ASN A 976 -69.04 39.93 29.11
N GLY A 977 -69.33 38.75 29.68
CA GLY A 977 -70.13 37.68 29.04
C GLY A 977 -69.94 36.27 29.65
N ARG A 978 -70.23 36.04 30.94
CA ARG A 978 -71.40 35.29 31.46
C ARG A 978 -71.62 33.84 30.93
N ARG A 979 -71.28 32.87 31.80
CA ARG A 979 -71.97 31.61 32.19
C ARG A 979 -72.78 30.79 31.16
N GLY A 980 -72.51 29.49 31.12
CA GLY A 980 -73.48 28.45 30.78
C GLY A 980 -72.95 27.04 31.01
N ASN A 981 -73.51 26.34 32.00
CA ASN A 981 -73.17 24.99 32.43
C ASN A 981 -74.34 24.08 32.06
N SER A 982 -74.13 22.94 31.40
CA SER A 982 -75.03 21.78 31.51
C SER A 982 -74.44 20.49 30.93
N LYS A 983 -74.29 19.50 31.81
CA LYS A 983 -74.13 18.06 31.56
C LYS A 983 -75.40 17.43 30.97
N LYS A 984 -75.23 16.38 30.14
CA LYS A 984 -75.82 15.01 30.19
C LYS A 984 -75.64 14.33 28.80
N HIS A 985 -74.98 13.17 28.70
CA HIS A 985 -75.54 11.79 28.70
C HIS A 985 -76.66 11.57 27.66
N ASN A 986 -76.75 10.51 26.85
CA ASN A 986 -76.17 9.15 26.87
C ASN A 986 -76.57 8.39 25.58
N GLY A 987 -75.84 7.31 25.25
CA GLY A 987 -76.30 6.10 24.52
C GLY A 987 -76.42 6.23 23.00
N THR A 988 -75.96 5.29 22.18
CA THR A 988 -75.76 3.83 22.35
C THR A 988 -74.51 3.36 21.62
#